data_AF-A0AAD0S063-F1
#
_entry.id   AF-A0AAD0S063-F1
#
_cell.length_a   1.000
_cell.length_b   1.000
_cell.length_c   1.000
_cell.angle_alpha   90.00
_cell.angle_beta   90.00
_cell.angle_gamma   90.00
#
_symmetry.space_group_name_H-M   'P 1'
#
loop_
_entity.id
_entity.type
_entity.pdbx_description
1 polymer ?
#
loop_
_entity_poly.entity_id
_entity_poly.type
_entity_poly.pdbx_seq_one_letter_code
_entity_poly.pdbx_strand_id
1 'polypeptide(L)'
;MGNRIVTVWLCILFPIFLTACGGGGGSDEPASASNQAPQVTVSGNSQVNELSTLTVAASASDSDGSISRFTWQQTSGPTVSITSSNEQLTVAIPAVNEDTPISFSVTVTDNQGATASASYTATIVNVNQAPSIVVQGPQISPSSNIITLSANATDVDGEVLSYNWSQTAGPSVVFSNGSSEISFTTPSVSSNTELAFTVRVTDNFGEQTSTDFSVVVSANIAPSVSISGQQTIREGVEGTLSAVAIDSDGSITNYSWSQVSGPTTSFTASGSELMFTAPEVDADSGVRFQVIVTDNDGATRLAEYDVVIENFVNVAPVITADPIANITELTEASISVIVTDTDGTVSEIAWQQQSGPTLNFVQNGQAISFTAPEVSVNSEIVLLVTATDDMGAISSLTLTFTIVHVNKAPTIDAIAFTTEFNQPRDFTVNVSDADDDELSVTFASDIGGATITTLNATRFNYQYQPAENSIAQAPFKVTVSDGVDSNEATVSVTITDTTAATVVNVSPQDNSQAVSANARISFSLSDVMKTTSLSFNENEGVCTGSVQLSADNFNRCLALSSLVLSGPEANTSEYFNGAEFTAALSESTQYQLRLTSDLVNFADTPVSAQIITTFTTGSEDLKITEVVAIRFTNDTPWFELYNGTNSDVNLVDYSVRVKSRDSADNSVAASTIFTLPNQILAAGEYVIIHSRFGDSLFYDAADQNKYIAFIGDVGSTVRPYWFLNGFIELLTSDQAQTIDFVRFGNDTTEPTSVGQWQTGAAPTILNFTGSSIKRDQSSTDTNSATDWTYSTFTTPGGVNDITCSLDEDEDGIPDCSEQPGSTFAGLPLYDWGARANQKDFFIEVDYMDSSDAGITPHRTALEKVASSFAAENIVVHFDVGDLFHQAEGVSPADHDLGGGDRVIFRQYTPYSFNQGVESLFHYKMANFDMRRKPIFHYMLMANSRNVDGSAGSSGVAEINGNDLMISLGNWGLSLDNQISTNLAYNYQAATIMHELGHNLGLDHGGNNAVNYKPNHLSIMNYLYQLRGLATIGNNEGDRYYSSRYRNNPNCGVQTADLINGPQGSPDNFVMSFSHGFGNALDEANINEANGLGYPGSTAIDYNCNLDVTETLSQDTNGDSNIATLSDVDEWSLIELRFYTFFSGNRLGINTVQNDQSEVSQVPVQHIIEEQAPPRYLLEEIKAVRTSQGENP
;
A
#
# COMPACT_ATOMS: atom_id res chain seq x y z
N MET A 1 -67.77 8.30 -41.38
CA MET A 1 -68.27 8.98 -42.61
C MET A 1 -67.43 8.46 -43.77
N GLY A 2 -67.88 8.10 -44.97
CA GLY A 2 -69.25 7.88 -45.47
C GLY A 2 -69.27 7.81 -47.02
N ASN A 3 -70.01 6.83 -47.59
CA ASN A 3 -70.58 6.81 -48.96
C ASN A 3 -69.71 6.67 -50.25
N ARG A 4 -70.12 5.66 -51.06
CA ARG A 4 -70.49 5.68 -52.51
C ARG A 4 -69.49 5.40 -53.66
N ILE A 5 -69.76 4.29 -54.36
CA ILE A 5 -70.23 4.17 -55.78
C ILE A 5 -69.67 5.14 -56.84
N VAL A 6 -69.03 4.58 -57.90
CA VAL A 6 -69.09 5.03 -59.32
C VAL A 6 -69.06 3.80 -60.27
N THR A 7 -69.46 3.95 -61.54
CA THR A 7 -69.94 2.88 -62.44
C THR A 7 -69.60 3.15 -63.95
N VAL A 8 -69.68 2.11 -64.81
CA VAL A 8 -69.94 2.09 -66.29
C VAL A 8 -68.77 2.24 -67.30
N TRP A 9 -68.70 1.34 -68.31
CA TRP A 9 -68.69 1.51 -69.81
C TRP A 9 -67.86 0.42 -70.55
N LEU A 10 -68.11 -0.03 -71.79
CA LEU A 10 -69.33 -0.33 -72.60
C LEU A 10 -68.90 -1.09 -73.91
N CYS A 11 -69.87 -1.59 -74.70
CA CYS A 11 -69.82 -2.04 -76.12
C CYS A 11 -69.40 -3.52 -76.37
N ILE A 12 -70.23 -4.46 -76.87
CA ILE A 12 -71.21 -4.55 -77.99
C ILE A 12 -70.59 -4.96 -79.34
N LEU A 13 -70.90 -6.17 -79.85
CA LEU A 13 -71.58 -6.38 -81.15
C LEU A 13 -72.05 -7.83 -81.40
N PHE A 14 -73.16 -7.95 -82.15
CA PHE A 14 -73.86 -9.17 -82.63
C PHE A 14 -73.42 -9.49 -84.10
N PRO A 15 -73.68 -10.68 -84.70
CA PRO A 15 -75.02 -11.00 -85.23
C PRO A 15 -75.45 -12.50 -85.30
N ILE A 16 -76.74 -12.70 -85.63
CA ILE A 16 -77.43 -13.98 -85.93
C ILE A 16 -77.82 -14.00 -87.43
N PHE A 17 -77.89 -15.16 -88.10
CA PHE A 17 -78.98 -15.50 -89.07
C PHE A 17 -79.14 -17.03 -89.29
N LEU A 18 -80.20 -17.44 -90.02
CA LEU A 18 -80.98 -18.69 -89.85
C LEU A 18 -81.08 -19.60 -91.12
N THR A 19 -81.74 -20.77 -90.94
CA THR A 19 -82.46 -21.65 -91.92
C THR A 19 -81.66 -22.72 -92.73
N ALA A 20 -82.19 -23.92 -93.08
CA ALA A 20 -83.34 -24.72 -92.57
C ALA A 20 -83.42 -26.18 -93.17
N CYS A 21 -84.18 -27.06 -92.49
CA CYS A 21 -85.09 -28.14 -92.99
C CYS A 21 -84.63 -29.55 -93.47
N GLY A 22 -85.34 -30.60 -92.97
CA GLY A 22 -85.62 -31.91 -93.62
C GLY A 22 -84.80 -33.13 -93.13
N GLY A 23 -85.35 -34.33 -92.87
CA GLY A 23 -86.76 -34.78 -92.75
C GLY A 23 -86.97 -36.31 -92.89
N GLY A 24 -87.70 -36.95 -91.95
CA GLY A 24 -88.18 -38.37 -92.01
C GLY A 24 -87.12 -39.46 -91.68
N GLY A 25 -87.44 -40.65 -91.15
CA GLY A 25 -88.71 -41.20 -90.64
C GLY A 25 -88.70 -42.76 -90.68
N GLY A 26 -88.94 -43.44 -89.55
CA GLY A 26 -89.00 -44.91 -89.47
C GLY A 26 -89.10 -45.43 -88.03
N SER A 27 -89.84 -46.52 -87.80
CA SER A 27 -90.13 -47.12 -86.49
C SER A 27 -89.42 -48.46 -86.27
N ASP A 28 -89.13 -48.83 -85.02
CA ASP A 28 -89.64 -50.05 -84.33
C ASP A 28 -88.97 -50.25 -82.94
N GLU A 29 -89.54 -51.18 -82.15
CA GLU A 29 -89.40 -51.44 -80.70
C GLU A 29 -87.99 -51.92 -80.19
N PRO A 30 -87.75 -51.99 -78.86
CA PRO A 30 -86.49 -51.52 -78.27
C PRO A 30 -85.34 -52.54 -78.15
N ALA A 31 -84.12 -52.00 -78.14
CA ALA A 31 -82.92 -52.66 -77.64
C ALA A 31 -82.49 -52.04 -76.31
N SER A 32 -81.87 -52.85 -75.44
CA SER A 32 -81.40 -52.47 -74.11
C SER A 32 -80.56 -51.19 -74.14
N ALA A 33 -80.91 -50.19 -73.31
CA ALA A 33 -80.07 -49.01 -73.15
C ALA A 33 -78.68 -49.41 -72.63
N SER A 34 -77.64 -49.00 -73.35
CA SER A 34 -76.26 -49.07 -72.85
C SER A 34 -76.08 -47.95 -71.83
N ASN A 35 -75.48 -48.26 -70.67
CA ASN A 35 -75.11 -47.26 -69.67
C ASN A 35 -74.31 -46.12 -70.32
N GLN A 36 -74.69 -44.86 -70.05
CA GLN A 36 -73.92 -43.71 -70.48
C GLN A 36 -72.94 -43.30 -69.37
N ALA A 37 -71.74 -42.87 -69.76
CA ALA A 37 -70.76 -42.41 -68.78
C ALA A 37 -71.21 -41.08 -68.13
N PRO A 38 -70.91 -40.86 -66.84
CA PRO A 38 -71.25 -39.60 -66.17
C PRO A 38 -70.53 -38.42 -66.81
N GLN A 39 -71.07 -37.22 -66.68
CA GLN A 39 -70.34 -35.98 -66.99
C GLN A 39 -69.74 -35.40 -65.72
N VAL A 40 -68.49 -34.92 -65.79
CA VAL A 40 -67.79 -34.26 -64.69
C VAL A 40 -67.10 -32.98 -65.17
N THR A 41 -67.18 -31.96 -64.32
CA THR A 41 -66.46 -30.67 -64.46
C THR A 41 -65.75 -30.35 -63.14
N VAL A 42 -64.67 -29.56 -63.19
CA VAL A 42 -63.89 -29.19 -62.00
C VAL A 42 -63.68 -27.68 -61.97
N SER A 43 -63.76 -27.08 -60.78
CA SER A 43 -63.55 -25.66 -60.53
C SER A 43 -62.73 -25.42 -59.25
N GLY A 44 -62.05 -24.28 -59.19
CA GLY A 44 -61.17 -23.87 -58.09
C GLY A 44 -60.39 -22.60 -58.47
N ASN A 45 -59.55 -22.09 -57.56
CA ASN A 45 -58.72 -20.91 -57.81
C ASN A 45 -57.49 -21.23 -58.69
N SER A 46 -57.39 -20.61 -59.87
CA SER A 46 -56.28 -20.85 -60.83
C SER A 46 -54.89 -20.45 -60.32
N GLN A 47 -54.82 -19.72 -59.21
CA GLN A 47 -53.59 -19.38 -58.50
C GLN A 47 -53.82 -19.56 -56.98
N VAL A 48 -52.75 -19.91 -56.27
CA VAL A 48 -52.74 -20.10 -54.82
C VAL A 48 -51.35 -19.75 -54.30
N ASN A 49 -51.22 -18.95 -53.24
CA ASN A 49 -49.90 -18.66 -52.67
C ASN A 49 -49.32 -19.92 -52.01
N GLU A 50 -48.00 -20.02 -51.95
CA GLU A 50 -47.32 -21.04 -51.16
C GLU A 50 -47.71 -21.00 -49.67
N LEU A 51 -47.45 -22.10 -48.95
CA LEU A 51 -47.79 -22.31 -47.53
C LEU A 51 -49.29 -22.12 -47.18
N SER A 52 -50.16 -21.98 -48.18
CA SER A 52 -51.61 -21.81 -48.02
C SER A 52 -52.37 -23.09 -48.40
N THR A 53 -53.70 -23.02 -48.48
CA THR A 53 -54.56 -24.17 -48.79
C THR A 53 -55.29 -23.98 -50.12
N LEU A 54 -55.09 -24.93 -51.04
CA LEU A 54 -55.84 -25.02 -52.29
C LEU A 54 -57.06 -25.94 -52.10
N THR A 55 -58.23 -25.44 -52.49
CA THR A 55 -59.48 -26.20 -52.51
C THR A 55 -60.02 -26.27 -53.93
N VAL A 56 -60.32 -27.49 -54.38
CA VAL A 56 -60.80 -27.82 -55.73
C VAL A 56 -62.09 -28.64 -55.61
N ALA A 57 -63.12 -28.30 -56.40
CA ALA A 57 -64.41 -28.97 -56.37
C ALA A 57 -64.77 -29.58 -57.73
N ALA A 58 -65.26 -30.81 -57.72
CA ALA A 58 -65.82 -31.50 -58.87
C ALA A 58 -67.35 -31.48 -58.80
N SER A 59 -67.99 -31.13 -59.91
CA SER A 59 -69.44 -31.30 -60.09
C SER A 59 -69.66 -32.37 -61.14
N ALA A 60 -70.40 -33.43 -60.79
CA ALA A 60 -70.69 -34.54 -61.68
C ALA A 60 -72.19 -34.87 -61.70
N SER A 61 -72.66 -35.36 -62.85
CA SER A 61 -74.03 -35.79 -63.06
C SER A 61 -74.09 -36.98 -64.00
N ASP A 62 -75.14 -37.77 -63.87
CA ASP A 62 -75.42 -38.95 -64.68
C ASP A 62 -76.86 -38.83 -65.22
N SER A 63 -77.07 -39.20 -66.49
CA SER A 63 -78.35 -39.08 -67.18
C SER A 63 -79.25 -40.31 -67.06
N ASP A 64 -78.69 -41.47 -66.76
CA ASP A 64 -79.41 -42.76 -66.66
C ASP A 64 -79.12 -43.52 -65.35
N GLY A 65 -78.24 -42.99 -64.49
CA GLY A 65 -77.91 -43.55 -63.19
C GLY A 65 -77.63 -42.50 -62.09
N SER A 66 -76.71 -42.84 -61.19
CA SER A 66 -76.22 -41.99 -60.11
C SER A 66 -74.73 -42.20 -59.86
N ILE A 67 -74.05 -41.16 -59.37
CA ILE A 67 -72.61 -41.24 -59.08
C ILE A 67 -72.35 -42.16 -57.88
N SER A 68 -71.46 -43.14 -58.05
CA SER A 68 -71.07 -44.09 -57.00
C SER A 68 -69.76 -43.73 -56.30
N ARG A 69 -68.81 -43.09 -57.00
CA ARG A 69 -67.48 -42.77 -56.44
C ARG A 69 -66.77 -41.64 -57.18
N PHE A 70 -66.08 -40.80 -56.41
CA PHE A 70 -65.03 -39.89 -56.89
C PHE A 70 -63.65 -40.45 -56.51
N THR A 71 -62.64 -40.23 -57.34
CA THR A 71 -61.25 -40.61 -57.05
C THR A 71 -60.33 -39.51 -57.56
N TRP A 72 -59.67 -38.80 -56.63
CA TRP A 72 -58.73 -37.73 -56.92
C TRP A 72 -57.30 -38.27 -56.99
N GLN A 73 -56.51 -37.75 -57.92
CA GLN A 73 -55.10 -38.06 -58.07
C GLN A 73 -54.33 -36.79 -58.47
N GLN A 74 -53.18 -36.54 -57.84
CA GLN A 74 -52.24 -35.54 -58.35
C GLN A 74 -51.57 -36.05 -59.64
N THR A 75 -51.52 -35.22 -60.67
CA THR A 75 -50.96 -35.57 -61.98
C THR A 75 -49.64 -34.83 -62.29
N SER A 76 -49.38 -33.67 -61.68
CA SER A 76 -48.09 -32.97 -61.78
C SER A 76 -47.87 -31.98 -60.62
N GLY A 77 -46.65 -31.45 -60.50
CA GLY A 77 -46.25 -30.46 -59.48
C GLY A 77 -45.60 -31.07 -58.22
N PRO A 78 -45.26 -30.23 -57.22
CA PRO A 78 -44.67 -30.66 -55.94
C PRO A 78 -45.56 -31.67 -55.22
N THR A 79 -44.97 -32.69 -54.58
CA THR A 79 -45.77 -33.76 -53.94
C THR A 79 -46.54 -33.23 -52.74
N VAL A 80 -47.86 -33.48 -52.68
CA VAL A 80 -48.74 -32.97 -51.63
C VAL A 80 -49.61 -34.05 -50.99
N SER A 81 -49.93 -33.87 -49.70
CA SER A 81 -50.89 -34.69 -48.96
C SER A 81 -52.32 -34.35 -49.36
N ILE A 82 -52.93 -35.21 -50.19
CA ILE A 82 -54.32 -35.09 -50.62
C ILE A 82 -55.28 -35.43 -49.48
N THR A 83 -56.15 -34.49 -49.11
CA THR A 83 -57.35 -34.77 -48.30
C THR A 83 -58.59 -34.54 -49.17
N SER A 84 -59.41 -35.57 -49.39
CA SER A 84 -60.59 -35.45 -50.26
C SER A 84 -61.87 -35.97 -49.61
N SER A 85 -62.97 -35.22 -49.74
CA SER A 85 -64.32 -35.60 -49.34
C SER A 85 -65.22 -35.67 -50.57
N ASN A 86 -65.19 -36.80 -51.27
CA ASN A 86 -65.92 -37.09 -52.52
C ASN A 86 -65.74 -35.98 -53.59
N GLU A 87 -66.69 -35.04 -53.64
CA GLU A 87 -66.77 -33.93 -54.59
C GLU A 87 -65.68 -32.87 -54.37
N GLN A 88 -65.03 -32.81 -53.20
CA GLN A 88 -64.04 -31.80 -52.88
C GLN A 88 -62.66 -32.41 -52.57
N LEU A 89 -61.62 -31.72 -53.07
CA LEU A 89 -60.21 -31.95 -52.82
C LEU A 89 -59.65 -30.72 -52.08
N THR A 90 -58.95 -30.95 -50.98
CA THR A 90 -58.26 -29.92 -50.19
C THR A 90 -56.80 -30.32 -50.00
N VAL A 91 -55.89 -29.37 -50.23
CA VAL A 91 -54.45 -29.60 -50.31
C VAL A 91 -53.72 -28.45 -49.61
N ALA A 92 -52.81 -28.77 -48.68
CA ALA A 92 -51.82 -27.82 -48.19
C ALA A 92 -50.71 -27.66 -49.22
N ILE A 93 -50.41 -26.43 -49.60
CA ILE A 93 -49.43 -26.10 -50.64
C ILE A 93 -48.06 -25.90 -49.98
N PRO A 94 -46.99 -26.60 -50.43
CA PRO A 94 -45.65 -26.45 -49.87
C PRO A 94 -45.03 -25.11 -50.26
N ALA A 95 -43.89 -24.78 -49.65
CA ALA A 95 -43.04 -23.71 -50.15
C ALA A 95 -42.50 -24.03 -51.55
N VAL A 96 -42.33 -23.02 -52.40
CA VAL A 96 -41.73 -23.10 -53.74
C VAL A 96 -40.90 -21.87 -54.05
N ASN A 97 -39.71 -22.06 -54.62
CA ASN A 97 -38.77 -20.97 -54.91
C ASN A 97 -39.06 -20.24 -56.25
N GLU A 98 -40.10 -20.66 -56.98
CA GLU A 98 -40.61 -19.98 -58.19
C GLU A 98 -42.08 -20.36 -58.44
N ASP A 99 -42.78 -19.57 -59.25
CA ASP A 99 -44.19 -19.81 -59.64
C ASP A 99 -44.37 -21.20 -60.30
N THR A 100 -44.86 -22.17 -59.53
CA THR A 100 -44.81 -23.59 -59.87
C THR A 100 -46.21 -24.16 -60.18
N PRO A 101 -46.45 -24.77 -61.36
CA PRO A 101 -47.74 -25.38 -61.66
C PRO A 101 -47.99 -26.68 -60.88
N ILE A 102 -49.22 -26.85 -60.39
CA ILE A 102 -49.70 -28.08 -59.75
C ILE A 102 -50.99 -28.57 -60.41
N SER A 103 -51.06 -29.86 -60.73
CA SER A 103 -52.18 -30.45 -61.49
C SER A 103 -52.81 -31.64 -60.78
N PHE A 104 -54.13 -31.76 -60.90
CA PHE A 104 -54.92 -32.87 -60.38
C PHE A 104 -55.87 -33.43 -61.45
N SER A 105 -56.29 -34.67 -61.28
CA SER A 105 -57.38 -35.28 -62.04
C SER A 105 -58.38 -35.92 -61.08
N VAL A 106 -59.66 -35.76 -61.37
CA VAL A 106 -60.74 -36.53 -60.74
C VAL A 106 -61.28 -37.54 -61.73
N THR A 107 -61.46 -38.78 -61.29
CA THR A 107 -62.21 -39.81 -62.03
C THR A 107 -63.49 -40.11 -61.26
N VAL A 108 -64.62 -40.04 -61.95
CA VAL A 108 -65.95 -40.26 -61.41
C VAL A 108 -66.52 -41.55 -62.00
N THR A 109 -67.07 -42.41 -61.15
CA THR A 109 -67.71 -43.68 -61.53
C THR A 109 -69.21 -43.60 -61.25
N ASP A 110 -70.06 -44.06 -62.17
CA ASP A 110 -71.51 -44.21 -61.94
C ASP A 110 -71.86 -45.52 -61.20
N ASN A 111 -73.15 -45.76 -60.96
CA ASN A 111 -73.67 -46.95 -60.26
C ASN A 111 -73.74 -48.22 -61.12
N GLN A 112 -73.38 -48.15 -62.40
CA GLN A 112 -73.36 -49.26 -63.37
C GLN A 112 -71.93 -49.58 -63.86
N GLY A 113 -70.93 -48.77 -63.50
CA GLY A 113 -69.50 -48.99 -63.68
C GLY A 113 -68.83 -48.21 -64.81
N ALA A 114 -69.51 -47.31 -65.54
CA ALA A 114 -68.79 -46.43 -66.48
C ALA A 114 -68.17 -45.24 -65.75
N THR A 115 -67.20 -44.59 -66.42
CA THR A 115 -66.37 -43.55 -65.82
C THR A 115 -66.14 -42.38 -66.75
N ALA A 116 -65.93 -41.21 -66.15
CA ALA A 116 -65.42 -40.02 -66.82
C ALA A 116 -64.40 -39.32 -65.93
N SER A 117 -63.50 -38.55 -66.53
CA SER A 117 -62.47 -37.82 -65.80
C SER A 117 -62.38 -36.37 -66.25
N ALA A 118 -62.00 -35.50 -65.33
CA ALA A 118 -61.70 -34.09 -65.59
C ALA A 118 -60.40 -33.70 -64.87
N SER A 119 -59.60 -32.85 -65.51
CA SER A 119 -58.33 -32.37 -64.98
C SER A 119 -58.42 -30.91 -64.56
N TYR A 120 -57.60 -30.55 -63.59
CA TYR A 120 -57.50 -29.22 -63.01
C TYR A 120 -56.04 -28.83 -62.85
N THR A 121 -55.71 -27.56 -63.00
CA THR A 121 -54.35 -27.02 -62.79
C THR A 121 -54.44 -25.63 -62.19
N ALA A 122 -53.61 -25.38 -61.19
CA ALA A 122 -53.38 -24.08 -60.58
C ALA A 122 -51.89 -23.77 -60.59
N THR A 123 -51.53 -22.49 -60.49
CA THR A 123 -50.14 -22.06 -60.26
C THR A 123 -49.97 -21.77 -58.77
N ILE A 124 -48.98 -22.41 -58.15
CA ILE A 124 -48.48 -21.99 -56.83
C ILE A 124 -47.69 -20.71 -57.05
N VAL A 125 -48.05 -19.64 -56.35
CA VAL A 125 -47.38 -18.34 -56.43
C VAL A 125 -46.38 -18.25 -55.29
N ASN A 126 -45.10 -18.00 -55.61
CA ASN A 126 -44.06 -17.73 -54.60
C ASN A 126 -44.29 -16.34 -53.98
N VAL A 127 -43.90 -16.19 -52.71
CA VAL A 127 -43.97 -14.94 -51.95
C VAL A 127 -42.56 -14.62 -51.44
N ASN A 128 -41.85 -13.79 -52.21
CA ASN A 128 -40.46 -13.38 -51.95
C ASN A 128 -40.18 -13.04 -50.47
N GLN A 129 -39.07 -13.55 -49.95
CA GLN A 129 -38.59 -13.27 -48.60
C GLN A 129 -37.40 -12.32 -48.63
N ALA A 130 -37.33 -11.40 -47.66
CA ALA A 130 -36.21 -10.48 -47.58
C ALA A 130 -34.92 -11.22 -47.17
N PRO A 131 -33.74 -10.80 -47.68
CA PRO A 131 -32.47 -11.46 -47.40
C PRO A 131 -32.07 -11.34 -45.92
N SER A 132 -31.46 -12.40 -45.37
CA SER A 132 -30.81 -12.37 -44.05
C SER A 132 -29.40 -11.80 -44.17
N ILE A 133 -28.92 -11.10 -43.14
CA ILE A 133 -27.63 -10.39 -43.15
C ILE A 133 -26.97 -10.43 -41.76
N VAL A 134 -25.65 -10.64 -41.74
CA VAL A 134 -24.78 -10.53 -40.55
C VAL A 134 -23.59 -9.65 -40.90
N VAL A 135 -23.24 -8.72 -40.01
CA VAL A 135 -22.04 -7.87 -40.16
C VAL A 135 -20.93 -8.34 -39.24
N GLN A 136 -19.71 -8.36 -39.76
CA GLN A 136 -18.48 -8.75 -39.06
C GLN A 136 -17.42 -7.67 -39.25
N GLY A 137 -16.52 -7.55 -38.27
CA GLY A 137 -15.43 -6.58 -38.26
C GLY A 137 -14.89 -6.38 -36.84
N PRO A 138 -13.80 -5.60 -36.66
CA PRO A 138 -13.34 -5.23 -35.33
C PRO A 138 -14.34 -4.31 -34.64
N GLN A 139 -14.76 -4.66 -33.43
CA GLN A 139 -15.60 -3.83 -32.56
C GLN A 139 -14.83 -2.68 -31.92
N ILE A 140 -13.50 -2.81 -31.80
CA ILE A 140 -12.58 -1.80 -31.25
C ILE A 140 -11.39 -1.70 -32.19
N SER A 141 -10.86 -0.49 -32.41
CA SER A 141 -9.63 -0.27 -33.17
C SER A 141 -8.87 0.95 -32.64
N PRO A 142 -7.53 0.92 -32.61
CA PRO A 142 -6.71 2.11 -32.44
C PRO A 142 -7.04 3.23 -33.44
N SER A 143 -6.66 4.44 -33.04
CA SER A 143 -6.43 5.62 -33.88
C SER A 143 -5.63 5.28 -35.15
N SER A 144 -5.84 6.03 -36.24
CA SER A 144 -5.05 5.98 -37.49
C SER A 144 -4.94 4.62 -38.21
N ASN A 145 -5.64 3.59 -37.76
CA ASN A 145 -5.53 2.20 -38.23
C ASN A 145 -6.50 1.91 -39.39
N ILE A 146 -6.14 1.00 -40.30
CA ILE A 146 -7.00 0.59 -41.42
C ILE A 146 -7.82 -0.64 -41.01
N ILE A 147 -9.14 -0.48 -40.97
CA ILE A 147 -10.07 -1.58 -40.66
C ILE A 147 -11.02 -1.88 -41.82
N THR A 148 -11.60 -3.08 -41.80
CA THR A 148 -12.58 -3.54 -42.79
C THR A 148 -13.80 -4.12 -42.08
N LEU A 149 -14.99 -3.73 -42.54
CA LEU A 149 -16.27 -4.29 -42.13
C LEU A 149 -16.83 -5.10 -43.30
N SER A 150 -17.33 -6.31 -43.02
CA SER A 150 -17.86 -7.26 -44.01
C SER A 150 -19.28 -7.67 -43.66
N ALA A 151 -20.22 -7.47 -44.58
CA ALA A 151 -21.61 -7.89 -44.48
C ALA A 151 -21.82 -9.18 -45.29
N ASN A 152 -22.09 -10.27 -44.60
CA ASN A 152 -22.47 -11.55 -45.20
C ASN A 152 -24.01 -11.61 -45.27
N ALA A 153 -24.56 -11.62 -46.48
CA ALA A 153 -26.00 -11.77 -46.70
C ALA A 153 -26.33 -13.03 -47.51
N THR A 154 -27.48 -13.63 -47.19
CA THR A 154 -28.01 -14.84 -47.82
C THR A 154 -29.50 -14.67 -48.06
N ASP A 155 -29.98 -15.26 -49.15
CA ASP A 155 -31.38 -15.26 -49.55
C ASP A 155 -31.84 -16.72 -49.74
N VAL A 156 -33.10 -17.00 -49.44
CA VAL A 156 -33.69 -18.36 -49.41
C VAL A 156 -34.53 -18.67 -50.65
N ASP A 157 -35.10 -17.65 -51.29
CA ASP A 157 -35.84 -17.76 -52.55
C ASP A 157 -35.32 -16.83 -53.66
N GLY A 158 -34.45 -15.85 -53.35
CA GLY A 158 -33.78 -14.97 -54.30
C GLY A 158 -32.24 -15.05 -54.36
N GLU A 159 -31.65 -14.00 -54.92
CA GLU A 159 -30.20 -13.71 -54.93
C GLU A 159 -29.96 -12.28 -54.43
N VAL A 160 -28.92 -12.10 -53.61
CA VAL A 160 -28.52 -10.77 -53.11
C VAL A 160 -28.02 -9.88 -54.27
N LEU A 161 -28.74 -8.79 -54.54
CA LEU A 161 -28.48 -7.90 -55.67
C LEU A 161 -27.53 -6.74 -55.35
N SER A 162 -27.62 -6.14 -54.16
CA SER A 162 -26.80 -4.99 -53.80
C SER A 162 -26.64 -4.74 -52.30
N TYR A 163 -25.52 -4.10 -51.95
CA TYR A 163 -25.17 -3.62 -50.61
C TYR A 163 -25.09 -2.09 -50.62
N ASN A 164 -25.57 -1.45 -49.56
CA ASN A 164 -25.52 0.00 -49.39
C ASN A 164 -25.20 0.37 -47.94
N TRP A 165 -23.97 0.80 -47.70
CA TRP A 165 -23.44 1.23 -46.41
C TRP A 165 -23.59 2.73 -46.19
N SER A 166 -23.96 3.11 -44.96
CA SER A 166 -23.96 4.49 -44.48
C SER A 166 -23.33 4.56 -43.11
N GLN A 167 -22.42 5.52 -42.89
CA GLN A 167 -22.07 5.93 -41.54
C GLN A 167 -23.26 6.72 -40.94
N THR A 168 -23.57 6.49 -39.66
CA THR A 168 -24.71 7.08 -38.95
C THR A 168 -24.28 7.90 -37.72
N ALA A 169 -23.13 7.60 -37.11
CA ALA A 169 -22.54 8.38 -36.01
C ALA A 169 -20.99 8.39 -36.03
N GLY A 170 -20.42 9.26 -35.19
CA GLY A 170 -18.96 9.42 -35.03
C GLY A 170 -18.31 10.37 -36.05
N PRO A 171 -16.99 10.64 -35.91
CA PRO A 171 -16.23 11.42 -36.90
C PRO A 171 -16.26 10.77 -38.28
N SER A 172 -16.41 11.57 -39.34
CA SER A 172 -16.59 11.05 -40.70
C SER A 172 -15.37 10.32 -41.25
N VAL A 173 -15.56 9.07 -41.67
CA VAL A 173 -14.53 8.24 -42.34
C VAL A 173 -14.79 8.11 -43.85
N VAL A 174 -13.75 7.77 -44.61
CA VAL A 174 -13.82 7.63 -46.07
C VAL A 174 -13.73 6.16 -46.48
N PHE A 175 -14.80 5.63 -47.07
CA PHE A 175 -14.88 4.29 -47.64
C PHE A 175 -15.59 4.30 -49.00
N SER A 176 -15.43 3.22 -49.78
CA SER A 176 -16.16 3.01 -51.03
C SER A 176 -17.42 2.18 -50.77
N ASN A 177 -18.59 2.70 -51.17
CA ASN A 177 -19.88 2.02 -51.00
C ASN A 177 -20.29 1.23 -52.26
N GLY A 178 -21.06 0.15 -52.10
CA GLY A 178 -21.59 -0.69 -53.18
C GLY A 178 -21.14 -2.16 -53.14
N SER A 179 -20.31 -2.55 -52.17
CA SER A 179 -19.78 -3.91 -51.96
C SER A 179 -20.23 -4.49 -50.62
N SER A 180 -20.13 -5.82 -50.49
CA SER A 180 -20.30 -6.53 -49.21
C SER A 180 -19.30 -6.09 -48.15
N GLU A 181 -18.15 -5.54 -48.56
CA GLU A 181 -17.09 -5.06 -47.68
C GLU A 181 -16.88 -3.55 -47.83
N ILE A 182 -16.55 -2.87 -46.73
CA ILE A 182 -16.02 -1.50 -46.72
C ILE A 182 -14.75 -1.44 -45.87
N SER A 183 -13.77 -0.66 -46.33
CA SER A 183 -12.53 -0.40 -45.57
C SER A 183 -12.29 1.10 -45.44
N PHE A 184 -11.79 1.52 -44.28
CA PHE A 184 -11.44 2.91 -43.99
C PHE A 184 -10.34 3.00 -42.93
N THR A 185 -9.69 4.15 -42.85
CA THR A 185 -8.78 4.49 -41.75
C THR A 185 -9.59 5.11 -40.60
N THR A 186 -9.36 4.66 -39.36
CA THR A 186 -9.96 5.27 -38.17
C THR A 186 -9.44 6.70 -37.97
N PRO A 187 -10.27 7.63 -37.48
CA PRO A 187 -9.84 8.97 -37.15
C PRO A 187 -8.89 8.96 -35.95
N SER A 188 -7.98 9.94 -35.88
CA SER A 188 -7.30 10.25 -34.61
C SER A 188 -8.30 10.90 -33.65
N VAL A 189 -8.34 10.43 -32.40
CA VAL A 189 -9.30 10.84 -31.37
C VAL A 189 -8.59 11.03 -30.03
N SER A 190 -9.04 12.01 -29.24
CA SER A 190 -8.47 12.33 -27.91
C SER A 190 -9.15 11.61 -26.74
N SER A 191 -10.16 10.79 -27.03
CA SER A 191 -10.90 9.94 -26.10
C SER A 191 -11.58 8.82 -26.89
N ASN A 192 -11.89 7.69 -26.26
CA ASN A 192 -12.60 6.59 -26.91
C ASN A 192 -13.89 7.10 -27.59
N THR A 193 -14.03 6.84 -28.89
CA THR A 193 -15.06 7.47 -29.74
C THR A 193 -15.73 6.45 -30.64
N GLU A 194 -17.05 6.32 -30.56
CA GLU A 194 -17.82 5.39 -31.38
C GLU A 194 -18.03 5.90 -32.81
N LEU A 195 -17.80 5.03 -33.79
CA LEU A 195 -18.26 5.12 -35.17
C LEU A 195 -19.43 4.15 -35.36
N ALA A 196 -20.58 4.62 -35.82
CA ALA A 196 -21.72 3.75 -36.13
C ALA A 196 -21.98 3.68 -37.63
N PHE A 197 -22.34 2.49 -38.12
CA PHE A 197 -22.63 2.20 -39.52
C PHE A 197 -23.94 1.41 -39.63
N THR A 198 -24.68 1.63 -40.70
CA THR A 198 -25.82 0.81 -41.13
C THR A 198 -25.53 0.29 -42.53
N VAL A 199 -25.71 -1.02 -42.75
CA VAL A 199 -25.71 -1.62 -44.08
C VAL A 199 -27.12 -2.07 -44.44
N ARG A 200 -27.54 -1.75 -45.66
CA ARG A 200 -28.80 -2.17 -46.26
C ARG A 200 -28.53 -3.08 -47.45
N VAL A 201 -29.17 -4.24 -47.43
CA VAL A 201 -29.08 -5.23 -48.51
C VAL A 201 -30.42 -5.34 -49.22
N THR A 202 -30.38 -5.53 -50.54
CA THR A 202 -31.56 -5.69 -51.41
C THR A 202 -31.38 -6.94 -52.27
N ASP A 203 -32.42 -7.75 -52.38
CA ASP A 203 -32.46 -8.93 -53.26
C ASP A 203 -32.78 -8.58 -54.73
N ASN A 204 -32.83 -9.60 -55.58
CA ASN A 204 -33.14 -9.52 -57.01
C ASN A 204 -34.63 -9.30 -57.32
N PHE A 205 -35.52 -9.39 -56.33
CA PHE A 205 -36.97 -9.23 -56.45
C PHE A 205 -37.51 -7.92 -55.84
N GLY A 206 -36.72 -7.24 -55.01
CA GLY A 206 -36.92 -5.89 -54.48
C GLY A 206 -37.00 -5.75 -52.95
N GLU A 207 -37.05 -6.84 -52.18
CA GLU A 207 -37.14 -6.78 -50.70
C GLU A 207 -35.78 -6.54 -50.04
N GLN A 208 -35.81 -5.97 -48.82
CA GLN A 208 -34.63 -5.33 -48.22
C GLN A 208 -34.55 -5.47 -46.71
N THR A 209 -33.35 -5.77 -46.22
CA THR A 209 -33.01 -5.88 -44.79
C THR A 209 -31.93 -4.86 -44.45
N SER A 210 -31.82 -4.47 -43.17
CA SER A 210 -30.76 -3.58 -42.70
C SER A 210 -30.28 -3.97 -41.31
N THR A 211 -28.98 -3.78 -41.07
CA THR A 211 -28.31 -4.09 -39.80
C THR A 211 -27.31 -3.00 -39.47
N ASP A 212 -27.25 -2.66 -38.18
CA ASP A 212 -26.31 -1.70 -37.63
C ASP A 212 -25.07 -2.39 -37.07
N PHE A 213 -23.94 -1.68 -37.07
CA PHE A 213 -22.66 -2.13 -36.55
C PHE A 213 -21.87 -0.93 -36.05
N SER A 214 -21.26 -1.01 -34.87
CA SER A 214 -20.38 0.05 -34.36
C SER A 214 -18.94 -0.41 -34.16
N VAL A 215 -18.05 0.58 -34.15
CA VAL A 215 -16.61 0.44 -33.89
C VAL A 215 -16.21 1.53 -32.90
N VAL A 216 -15.68 1.16 -31.74
CA VAL A 216 -15.05 2.10 -30.82
C VAL A 216 -13.62 2.36 -31.27
N VAL A 217 -13.30 3.62 -31.57
CA VAL A 217 -11.94 4.04 -31.86
C VAL A 217 -11.28 4.42 -30.53
N SER A 218 -10.23 3.71 -30.12
CA SER A 218 -9.47 4.08 -28.93
C SER A 218 -8.56 5.27 -29.18
N ALA A 219 -8.40 6.11 -28.16
CA ALA A 219 -7.45 7.22 -28.20
C ALA A 219 -6.01 6.72 -28.13
N ASN A 220 -5.10 7.43 -28.79
CA ASN A 220 -3.66 7.12 -28.72
C ASN A 220 -3.12 7.43 -27.32
N ILE A 221 -2.43 6.47 -26.68
CA ILE A 221 -1.84 6.65 -25.36
C ILE A 221 -0.43 7.21 -25.54
N ALA A 222 -0.10 8.31 -24.85
CA ALA A 222 1.24 8.86 -24.91
C ALA A 222 2.23 7.89 -24.23
N PRO A 223 3.44 7.67 -24.78
CA PRO A 223 4.37 6.67 -24.27
C PRO A 223 4.74 6.92 -22.80
N SER A 224 5.14 5.86 -22.09
CA SER A 224 5.88 6.01 -20.83
C SER A 224 7.36 6.21 -21.15
N VAL A 225 8.04 7.02 -20.34
CA VAL A 225 9.49 7.17 -20.40
C VAL A 225 10.04 7.39 -19.00
N SER A 226 11.10 6.65 -18.68
CA SER A 226 11.94 6.84 -17.50
C SER A 226 13.38 7.11 -17.93
N ILE A 227 14.14 7.81 -17.10
CA ILE A 227 15.58 8.04 -17.28
C ILE A 227 16.32 7.37 -16.14
N SER A 228 17.38 6.63 -16.46
CA SER A 228 18.34 6.08 -15.49
C SER A 228 19.74 6.61 -15.76
N GLY A 229 20.58 6.63 -14.73
CA GLY A 229 21.93 7.19 -14.79
C GLY A 229 22.57 7.27 -13.41
N GLN A 230 23.65 8.04 -13.30
CA GLN A 230 24.23 8.40 -12.00
C GLN A 230 23.49 9.62 -11.43
N GLN A 231 22.95 9.47 -10.21
CA GLN A 231 22.28 10.55 -9.48
C GLN A 231 23.25 11.62 -8.97
N THR A 232 24.46 11.21 -8.54
CA THR A 232 25.55 12.13 -8.19
C THR A 232 26.78 11.85 -9.04
N ILE A 233 27.49 12.91 -9.38
CA ILE A 233 28.75 12.87 -10.12
C ILE A 233 29.65 14.01 -9.67
N ARG A 234 30.94 13.75 -9.48
CA ARG A 234 31.91 14.82 -9.19
C ARG A 234 32.12 15.69 -10.41
N GLU A 235 32.38 16.97 -10.19
CA GLU A 235 32.77 17.90 -11.25
C GLU A 235 33.94 17.38 -12.10
N GLY A 236 33.95 17.73 -13.39
CA GLY A 236 34.96 17.29 -14.35
C GLY A 236 34.87 15.83 -14.82
N VAL A 237 34.01 14.99 -14.22
CA VAL A 237 33.84 13.57 -14.59
C VAL A 237 32.81 13.39 -15.72
N GLU A 238 32.99 12.39 -16.59
CA GLU A 238 32.02 12.03 -17.62
C GLU A 238 30.87 11.17 -17.04
N GLY A 239 29.63 11.55 -17.35
CA GLY A 239 28.41 10.86 -16.93
C GLY A 239 27.52 10.45 -18.10
N THR A 240 26.70 9.42 -17.90
CA THR A 240 25.78 8.88 -18.91
C THR A 240 24.37 8.72 -18.36
N LEU A 241 23.38 9.17 -19.13
CA LEU A 241 21.95 8.95 -18.88
C LEU A 241 21.36 8.09 -20.01
N SER A 242 20.43 7.20 -19.65
CA SER A 242 19.73 6.31 -20.58
C SER A 242 18.22 6.42 -20.35
N ALA A 243 17.48 6.80 -21.39
CA ALA A 243 16.03 6.82 -21.40
C ALA A 243 15.47 5.48 -21.89
N VAL A 244 14.68 4.80 -21.05
CA VAL A 244 13.84 3.68 -21.47
C VAL A 244 12.46 4.24 -21.74
N ALA A 245 11.91 3.99 -22.92
CA ALA A 245 10.56 4.40 -23.27
C ALA A 245 9.79 3.23 -23.86
N ILE A 246 8.54 3.10 -23.43
CA ILE A 246 7.62 2.04 -23.81
C ILE A 246 6.34 2.71 -24.29
N ASP A 247 5.78 2.18 -25.35
CA ASP A 247 4.50 2.59 -25.88
C ASP A 247 3.57 1.38 -25.79
N SER A 248 2.37 1.58 -25.22
CA SER A 248 1.39 0.53 -24.96
C SER A 248 0.52 0.19 -26.17
N ASP A 249 0.30 1.16 -27.06
CA ASP A 249 -0.54 1.00 -28.27
C ASP A 249 0.20 1.30 -29.58
N GLY A 250 1.47 1.73 -29.50
CA GLY A 250 2.32 1.99 -30.66
C GLY A 250 3.81 1.59 -30.50
N SER A 251 4.68 2.49 -30.93
CA SER A 251 6.13 2.32 -30.99
C SER A 251 6.85 3.67 -31.02
N ILE A 252 8.00 3.76 -30.34
CA ILE A 252 8.78 4.99 -30.23
C ILE A 252 9.47 5.34 -31.56
N THR A 253 9.25 6.57 -32.06
CA THR A 253 9.90 7.07 -33.30
C THR A 253 11.01 8.09 -33.06
N ASN A 254 11.01 8.81 -31.93
CA ASN A 254 11.99 9.87 -31.68
C ASN A 254 12.30 10.09 -30.19
N TYR A 255 13.55 10.47 -29.90
CA TYR A 255 14.02 10.96 -28.60
C TYR A 255 14.68 12.33 -28.80
N SER A 256 14.31 13.32 -27.99
CA SER A 256 14.82 14.69 -28.07
C SER A 256 15.28 15.18 -26.70
N TRP A 257 16.59 15.18 -26.48
CA TRP A 257 17.20 15.60 -25.22
C TRP A 257 17.51 17.11 -25.16
N SER A 258 17.39 17.70 -23.97
CA SER A 258 17.82 19.06 -23.66
C SER A 258 18.25 19.21 -22.19
N GLN A 259 19.00 20.26 -21.88
CA GLN A 259 19.25 20.69 -20.50
C GLN A 259 18.20 21.76 -20.12
N VAL A 260 17.55 21.60 -18.97
CA VAL A 260 16.47 22.48 -18.48
C VAL A 260 17.02 23.53 -17.50
N SER A 261 17.90 23.13 -16.59
CA SER A 261 18.43 23.99 -15.52
C SER A 261 19.82 23.57 -15.06
N GLY A 262 20.41 24.35 -14.16
CA GLY A 262 21.74 24.14 -13.60
C GLY A 262 22.88 24.85 -14.36
N PRO A 263 24.14 24.64 -13.93
CA PRO A 263 25.33 25.13 -14.65
C PRO A 263 25.37 24.59 -16.09
N THR A 264 25.85 25.40 -17.04
CA THR A 264 25.85 25.02 -18.47
C THR A 264 26.73 23.81 -18.73
N THR A 265 26.12 22.71 -19.16
CA THR A 265 26.78 21.40 -19.28
C THR A 265 26.99 21.02 -20.74
N SER A 266 28.18 20.50 -21.06
CA SER A 266 28.49 19.96 -22.38
C SER A 266 27.95 18.53 -22.50
N PHE A 267 27.04 18.27 -23.44
CA PHE A 267 26.48 16.94 -23.67
C PHE A 267 26.31 16.58 -25.16
N THR A 268 26.26 15.28 -25.43
CA THR A 268 25.93 14.68 -26.73
C THR A 268 24.89 13.58 -26.53
N ALA A 269 23.82 13.60 -27.33
CA ALA A 269 22.75 12.60 -27.27
C ALA A 269 22.62 11.81 -28.58
N SER A 270 22.25 10.54 -28.47
CA SER A 270 22.07 9.59 -29.57
C SER A 270 20.92 8.63 -29.26
N GLY A 271 19.70 9.01 -29.65
CA GLY A 271 18.49 8.24 -29.36
C GLY A 271 18.20 8.21 -27.85
N SER A 272 18.12 7.01 -27.29
CA SER A 272 17.89 6.78 -25.86
C SER A 272 19.05 7.20 -24.96
N GLU A 273 20.26 7.41 -25.48
CA GLU A 273 21.45 7.71 -24.65
C GLU A 273 21.85 9.19 -24.71
N LEU A 274 22.26 9.74 -23.56
CA LEU A 274 22.92 11.04 -23.42
C LEU A 274 24.22 10.87 -22.64
N MET A 275 25.33 11.40 -23.15
CA MET A 275 26.59 11.52 -22.42
C MET A 275 26.93 12.98 -22.18
N PHE A 276 27.44 13.31 -20.99
CA PHE A 276 27.82 14.67 -20.61
C PHE A 276 29.11 14.68 -19.78
N THR A 277 29.76 15.85 -19.68
CA THR A 277 30.86 16.08 -18.73
C THR A 277 30.35 16.99 -17.63
N ALA A 278 30.46 16.57 -16.37
CA ALA A 278 30.06 17.34 -15.21
C ALA A 278 30.76 18.72 -15.20
N PRO A 279 30.01 19.83 -15.10
CA PRO A 279 30.60 21.17 -15.07
C PRO A 279 31.37 21.41 -13.76
N GLU A 280 32.33 22.33 -13.79
CA GLU A 280 33.02 22.85 -12.59
C GLU A 280 32.05 23.71 -11.75
N VAL A 281 32.00 23.51 -10.43
CA VAL A 281 30.99 24.12 -9.54
C VAL A 281 31.57 24.54 -8.18
N ASP A 282 31.38 25.81 -7.78
CA ASP A 282 31.90 26.33 -6.50
C ASP A 282 31.20 25.75 -5.25
N ALA A 283 30.12 24.97 -5.43
CA ALA A 283 29.34 24.25 -4.41
C ALA A 283 28.43 23.22 -5.11
N ASP A 284 27.98 22.20 -4.37
CA ASP A 284 27.08 21.17 -4.91
C ASP A 284 25.87 21.78 -5.60
N SER A 285 25.60 21.37 -6.83
CA SER A 285 24.51 21.96 -7.62
C SER A 285 23.88 20.98 -8.60
N GLY A 286 22.57 21.06 -8.75
CA GLY A 286 21.82 20.23 -9.69
C GLY A 286 21.93 20.70 -11.13
N VAL A 287 22.20 19.77 -12.04
CA VAL A 287 21.98 19.90 -13.49
C VAL A 287 20.76 19.06 -13.86
N ARG A 288 19.74 19.69 -14.44
CA ARG A 288 18.54 18.98 -14.90
C ARG A 288 18.57 18.74 -16.40
N PHE A 289 18.47 17.48 -16.81
CA PHE A 289 18.21 17.07 -18.18
C PHE A 289 16.73 16.72 -18.39
N GLN A 290 16.26 16.82 -19.63
CA GLN A 290 14.93 16.41 -20.05
C GLN A 290 15.04 15.65 -21.37
N VAL A 291 14.28 14.57 -21.50
CA VAL A 291 14.03 13.90 -22.78
C VAL A 291 12.55 14.05 -23.13
N ILE A 292 12.27 14.42 -24.37
CA ILE A 292 10.93 14.33 -24.96
C ILE A 292 10.95 13.14 -25.92
N VAL A 293 10.04 12.20 -25.70
CA VAL A 293 9.87 11.00 -26.52
C VAL A 293 8.58 11.14 -27.34
N THR A 294 8.60 10.65 -28.57
CA THR A 294 7.45 10.67 -29.50
C THR A 294 7.18 9.27 -30.05
N ASP A 295 5.91 8.86 -30.08
CA ASP A 295 5.44 7.60 -30.68
C ASP A 295 5.26 7.69 -32.22
N ASN A 296 4.60 6.70 -32.83
CA ASN A 296 4.28 6.68 -34.27
C ASN A 296 3.02 7.45 -34.67
N ASP A 297 2.13 7.76 -33.73
CA ASP A 297 0.86 8.46 -33.96
C ASP A 297 0.94 9.97 -33.60
N GLY A 298 2.07 10.39 -33.04
CA GLY A 298 2.48 11.77 -32.78
C GLY A 298 2.25 12.25 -31.35
N ALA A 299 1.85 11.39 -30.40
CA ALA A 299 1.80 11.83 -29.00
C ALA A 299 3.20 11.82 -28.37
N THR A 300 3.35 12.60 -27.30
CA THR A 300 4.65 12.89 -26.70
C THR A 300 4.60 12.82 -25.19
N ARG A 301 5.64 12.23 -24.59
CA ARG A 301 5.88 12.26 -23.16
C ARG A 301 7.23 12.90 -22.87
N LEU A 302 7.31 13.62 -21.75
CA LEU A 302 8.58 14.13 -21.22
C LEU A 302 8.94 13.38 -19.95
N ALA A 303 10.23 13.16 -19.75
CA ALA A 303 10.82 12.84 -18.45
C ALA A 303 11.96 13.81 -18.17
N GLU A 304 12.14 14.15 -16.90
CA GLU A 304 13.26 14.96 -16.41
C GLU A 304 14.14 14.10 -15.51
N TYR A 305 15.43 14.41 -15.45
CA TYR A 305 16.39 13.74 -14.58
C TYR A 305 17.35 14.78 -14.01
N ASP A 306 17.41 14.87 -12.69
CA ASP A 306 18.39 15.68 -11.99
C ASP A 306 19.67 14.89 -11.78
N VAL A 307 20.81 15.54 -11.99
CA VAL A 307 22.12 15.05 -11.58
C VAL A 307 22.71 16.06 -10.61
N VAL A 308 23.04 15.63 -9.40
CA VAL A 308 23.81 16.44 -8.45
C VAL A 308 25.27 16.43 -8.88
N ILE A 309 25.80 17.60 -9.20
CA ILE A 309 27.23 17.80 -9.41
C ILE A 309 27.85 18.10 -8.05
N GLU A 310 28.64 17.17 -7.53
CA GLU A 310 29.40 17.32 -6.28
C GLU A 310 30.64 18.20 -6.52
N ASN A 311 30.78 19.27 -5.75
CA ASN A 311 31.99 20.09 -5.67
C ASN A 311 33.06 19.31 -4.90
N PHE A 312 34.22 19.05 -5.51
CA PHE A 312 35.27 18.25 -4.88
C PHE A 312 36.48 19.08 -4.47
N VAL A 313 36.46 19.56 -3.22
CA VAL A 313 37.57 20.29 -2.60
C VAL A 313 38.52 19.32 -1.88
N ASN A 314 39.68 19.04 -2.46
CA ASN A 314 40.73 18.21 -1.84
C ASN A 314 41.22 18.80 -0.49
N VAL A 315 41.23 18.00 0.56
CA VAL A 315 41.64 18.38 1.92
C VAL A 315 43.03 17.84 2.23
N ALA A 316 43.93 18.71 2.70
CA ALA A 316 45.29 18.28 3.05
C ALA A 316 45.30 17.32 4.27
N PRO A 317 46.23 16.33 4.33
CA PRO A 317 46.29 15.35 5.40
C PRO A 317 46.38 15.96 6.79
N VAL A 318 45.75 15.36 7.79
CA VAL A 318 45.88 15.77 9.20
C VAL A 318 47.07 15.04 9.83
N ILE A 319 48.05 15.82 10.31
CA ILE A 319 49.16 15.31 11.13
C ILE A 319 48.80 15.50 12.60
N THR A 320 48.82 14.42 13.37
CA THR A 320 48.69 14.42 14.83
C THR A 320 49.92 13.79 15.48
N ALA A 321 50.22 14.16 16.73
CA ALA A 321 51.30 13.58 17.50
C ALA A 321 50.91 13.57 18.98
N ASP A 322 51.30 12.52 19.70
CA ASP A 322 51.21 12.51 21.15
C ASP A 322 52.17 13.56 21.75
N PRO A 323 51.85 14.16 22.92
CA PRO A 323 52.74 15.08 23.60
C PRO A 323 54.12 14.46 23.88
N ILE A 324 55.17 15.04 23.30
CA ILE A 324 56.54 14.54 23.45
C ILE A 324 57.06 14.93 24.83
N ALA A 325 57.36 13.93 25.66
CA ALA A 325 57.99 14.14 26.96
C ALA A 325 59.39 14.73 26.80
N ASN A 326 59.82 15.53 27.78
CA ASN A 326 61.20 16.05 27.81
C ASN A 326 62.21 14.90 27.95
N ILE A 327 63.31 14.98 27.22
CA ILE A 327 64.31 13.90 27.10
C ILE A 327 65.57 14.32 27.85
N THR A 328 66.03 13.54 28.83
CA THR A 328 67.26 13.86 29.55
C THR A 328 68.48 13.81 28.62
N GLU A 329 69.42 14.74 28.79
CA GLU A 329 70.64 14.78 28.00
C GLU A 329 71.40 13.43 28.00
N LEU A 330 72.08 13.13 26.88
CA LEU A 330 72.84 11.90 26.67
C LEU A 330 72.02 10.58 26.66
N THR A 331 70.68 10.63 26.60
CA THR A 331 69.80 9.45 26.48
C THR A 331 69.26 9.22 25.06
N GLU A 332 68.89 7.99 24.70
CA GLU A 332 68.27 7.65 23.41
C GLU A 332 66.75 7.87 23.43
N ALA A 333 66.19 8.34 22.32
CA ALA A 333 64.77 8.65 22.18
C ALA A 333 64.23 8.44 20.75
N SER A 334 62.89 8.35 20.65
CA SER A 334 62.16 8.28 19.38
C SER A 334 60.85 9.06 19.46
N ILE A 335 60.47 9.70 18.35
CA ILE A 335 59.24 10.49 18.20
C ILE A 335 58.47 9.95 17.00
N SER A 336 57.16 9.80 17.13
CA SER A 336 56.26 9.37 16.06
C SER A 336 55.08 10.32 15.89
N VAL A 337 54.65 10.53 14.65
CA VAL A 337 53.35 11.13 14.33
C VAL A 337 52.39 10.07 13.81
N ILE A 338 51.11 10.42 13.80
CA ILE A 338 50.06 9.74 13.04
C ILE A 338 49.59 10.73 11.98
N VAL A 339 49.78 10.39 10.70
CA VAL A 339 49.21 11.14 9.57
C VAL A 339 48.02 10.38 9.03
N THR A 340 46.86 11.03 9.05
CA THR A 340 45.60 10.53 8.48
C THR A 340 45.12 11.47 7.40
N ASP A 341 44.69 10.91 6.29
CA ASP A 341 44.06 11.61 5.18
C ASP A 341 42.57 11.21 5.15
N THR A 342 41.69 12.16 4.90
CA THR A 342 40.23 11.98 5.00
C THR A 342 39.56 11.69 3.67
N ASP A 343 40.20 12.06 2.57
CA ASP A 343 39.67 12.04 1.20
C ASP A 343 40.69 11.56 0.15
N GLY A 344 41.98 11.46 0.52
CA GLY A 344 43.05 10.88 -0.30
C GLY A 344 43.90 9.83 0.43
N THR A 345 45.14 9.64 -0.05
CA THR A 345 46.17 8.85 0.65
C THR A 345 47.50 9.60 0.78
N VAL A 346 48.14 9.51 1.95
CA VAL A 346 49.42 10.19 2.21
C VAL A 346 50.54 9.65 1.32
N SER A 347 51.04 10.49 0.42
CA SER A 347 52.08 10.17 -0.56
C SER A 347 53.51 10.40 -0.05
N GLU A 348 53.73 11.44 0.76
CA GLU A 348 55.06 11.79 1.31
C GLU A 348 54.95 12.33 2.76
N ILE A 349 55.96 12.00 3.59
CA ILE A 349 56.16 12.57 4.93
C ILE A 349 57.64 12.92 5.10
N ALA A 350 57.95 14.18 5.39
CA ALA A 350 59.30 14.70 5.56
C ALA A 350 59.49 15.40 6.92
N TRP A 351 60.68 15.29 7.49
CA TRP A 351 61.05 15.85 8.80
C TRP A 351 62.23 16.82 8.69
N GLN A 352 62.13 17.97 9.34
CA GLN A 352 63.14 19.03 9.33
C GLN A 352 63.32 19.65 10.73
N GLN A 353 64.54 19.67 11.27
CA GLN A 353 64.83 20.49 12.44
C GLN A 353 64.82 21.99 12.07
N GLN A 354 64.03 22.78 12.78
CA GLN A 354 63.92 24.24 12.62
C GLN A 354 64.87 24.99 13.56
N SER A 355 64.98 24.56 14.82
CA SER A 355 65.85 25.20 15.82
C SER A 355 66.24 24.27 16.97
N GLY A 356 67.07 24.79 17.89
CA GLY A 356 67.62 24.07 19.04
C GLY A 356 69.02 23.48 18.82
N PRO A 357 69.59 22.80 19.83
CA PRO A 357 70.82 22.02 19.70
C PRO A 357 70.75 21.02 18.53
N THR A 358 71.85 20.80 17.80
CA THR A 358 71.82 19.96 16.58
C THR A 358 71.42 18.52 16.87
N LEU A 359 70.31 18.08 16.28
CA LEU A 359 69.74 16.75 16.45
C LEU A 359 70.08 15.86 15.24
N ASN A 360 70.90 14.83 15.47
CA ASN A 360 71.22 13.84 14.44
C ASN A 360 70.21 12.68 14.52
N PHE A 361 69.10 12.79 13.78
CA PHE A 361 68.02 11.79 13.79
C PHE A 361 67.95 10.96 12.49
N VAL A 362 67.35 9.77 12.58
CA VAL A 362 67.07 8.87 11.45
C VAL A 362 65.56 8.68 11.33
N GLN A 363 65.00 8.90 10.14
CA GLN A 363 63.57 8.70 9.86
C GLN A 363 63.27 7.26 9.43
N ASN A 364 62.21 6.69 10.00
CA ASN A 364 61.63 5.39 9.66
C ASN A 364 60.11 5.54 9.52
N GLY A 365 59.63 5.86 8.32
CA GLY A 365 58.20 6.10 8.06
C GLY A 365 57.69 7.35 8.79
N GLN A 366 56.64 7.16 9.61
CA GLN A 366 56.02 8.23 10.42
C GLN A 366 56.79 8.55 11.72
N ALA A 367 57.95 7.94 11.95
CA ALA A 367 58.75 8.11 13.17
C ALA A 367 60.21 8.50 12.89
N ILE A 368 60.85 9.13 13.87
CA ILE A 368 62.28 9.44 13.91
C ILE A 368 62.92 8.91 15.21
N SER A 369 64.23 8.64 15.19
CA SER A 369 65.00 8.24 16.38
C SER A 369 66.37 8.93 16.45
N PHE A 370 66.85 9.22 17.66
CA PHE A 370 68.08 9.98 17.93
C PHE A 370 68.62 9.76 19.36
N THR A 371 69.81 10.30 19.63
CA THR A 371 70.35 10.46 20.99
C THR A 371 70.35 11.94 21.36
N ALA A 372 69.90 12.28 22.57
CA ALA A 372 69.86 13.64 23.08
C ALA A 372 71.27 14.22 23.28
N PRO A 373 71.55 15.45 22.78
CA PRO A 373 72.83 16.11 22.99
C PRO A 373 73.03 16.53 24.45
N GLU A 374 74.30 16.73 24.85
CA GLU A 374 74.68 17.37 26.12
C GLU A 374 74.37 18.87 26.08
N VAL A 375 73.73 19.41 27.12
CA VAL A 375 73.25 20.79 27.18
C VAL A 375 73.45 21.36 28.59
N SER A 376 74.05 22.56 28.69
CA SER A 376 74.37 23.17 29.99
C SER A 376 73.18 23.83 30.70
N VAL A 377 72.00 23.81 30.07
CA VAL A 377 70.68 24.21 30.58
C VAL A 377 69.63 23.48 29.75
N ASN A 378 68.42 23.32 30.30
CA ASN A 378 67.27 22.79 29.56
C ASN A 378 67.10 23.53 28.23
N SER A 379 67.17 22.80 27.11
CA SER A 379 67.25 23.37 25.76
C SER A 379 66.17 22.81 24.84
N GLU A 380 65.33 23.69 24.29
CA GLU A 380 64.25 23.32 23.38
C GLU A 380 64.77 22.91 22.00
N ILE A 381 64.16 21.87 21.44
CA ILE A 381 64.28 21.43 20.05
C ILE A 381 62.95 21.71 19.35
N VAL A 382 63.01 22.28 18.15
CA VAL A 382 61.82 22.48 17.29
C VAL A 382 62.01 21.70 16.00
N LEU A 383 61.08 20.79 15.71
CA LEU A 383 60.99 20.04 14.47
C LEU A 383 59.73 20.45 13.70
N LEU A 384 59.83 20.49 12.38
CA LEU A 384 58.69 20.57 11.46
C LEU A 384 58.55 19.21 10.78
N VAL A 385 57.37 18.62 10.83
CA VAL A 385 56.98 17.50 9.97
C VAL A 385 55.97 18.02 8.94
N THR A 386 56.16 17.65 7.68
CA THR A 386 55.27 17.98 6.56
C THR A 386 54.74 16.71 5.93
N ALA A 387 53.46 16.67 5.62
CA ALA A 387 52.82 15.56 4.91
C ALA A 387 52.16 16.07 3.63
N THR A 388 52.09 15.21 2.62
CA THR A 388 51.47 15.51 1.31
C THR A 388 50.59 14.33 0.91
N ASP A 389 49.38 14.59 0.42
CA ASP A 389 48.46 13.58 -0.12
C ASP A 389 48.85 13.17 -1.56
N ASP A 390 48.09 12.26 -2.15
CA ASP A 390 48.24 11.77 -3.53
C ASP A 390 47.63 12.71 -4.59
N MET A 391 46.94 13.77 -4.17
CA MET A 391 46.34 14.82 -5.01
C MET A 391 47.13 16.15 -4.98
N GLY A 392 48.18 16.24 -4.15
CA GLY A 392 49.13 17.34 -4.03
C GLY A 392 48.88 18.39 -2.94
N ALA A 393 47.88 18.25 -2.04
CA ALA A 393 47.74 19.18 -0.90
C ALA A 393 48.65 18.78 0.28
N ILE A 394 49.04 19.80 1.05
CA ILE A 394 50.17 19.73 1.99
C ILE A 394 49.75 20.28 3.34
N SER A 395 50.10 19.55 4.40
CA SER A 395 49.99 20.02 5.78
C SER A 395 51.34 19.99 6.49
N SER A 396 51.42 20.69 7.62
CA SER A 396 52.63 20.75 8.43
C SER A 396 52.33 20.90 9.91
N LEU A 397 52.99 20.10 10.75
CA LEU A 397 52.92 20.19 12.20
C LEU A 397 54.30 20.53 12.76
N THR A 398 54.35 21.51 13.67
CA THR A 398 55.56 21.83 14.43
C THR A 398 55.51 21.09 15.76
N LEU A 399 56.57 20.34 16.07
CA LEU A 399 56.74 19.59 17.30
C LEU A 399 57.86 20.21 18.12
N THR A 400 57.61 20.46 19.40
CA THR A 400 58.62 20.99 20.33
C THR A 400 58.79 20.05 21.51
N PHE A 401 60.02 19.93 21.99
CA PHE A 401 60.37 19.18 23.20
C PHE A 401 61.69 19.68 23.78
N THR A 402 61.91 19.47 25.07
CA THR A 402 63.11 19.98 25.77
C THR A 402 64.09 18.86 26.05
N ILE A 403 65.38 19.11 25.80
CA ILE A 403 66.48 18.30 26.32
C ILE A 403 66.83 18.78 27.74
N VAL A 404 66.87 17.89 28.73
CA VAL A 404 66.94 18.23 30.17
C VAL A 404 68.35 18.05 30.76
N HIS A 405 68.80 19.03 31.54
CA HIS A 405 70.09 19.11 32.25
C HIS A 405 70.03 18.57 33.72
N VAL A 406 71.17 18.48 34.44
CA VAL A 406 71.32 17.83 35.77
C VAL A 406 72.21 18.64 36.77
N ASN A 407 71.81 18.78 38.06
CA ASN A 407 72.10 19.94 39.00
C ASN A 407 72.65 19.54 40.45
N LYS A 408 72.89 20.48 41.42
CA LYS A 408 73.37 20.24 42.85
C LYS A 408 72.92 21.28 43.96
N ALA A 409 73.04 20.91 45.27
CA ALA A 409 72.40 21.36 46.58
C ALA A 409 72.62 22.75 47.35
N PRO A 410 71.65 23.30 48.18
CA PRO A 410 71.67 24.64 48.89
C PRO A 410 71.28 24.73 50.42
N THR A 411 71.00 25.95 51.02
CA THR A 411 70.83 26.22 52.51
C THR A 411 69.78 27.32 53.01
N ILE A 412 69.14 27.24 54.22
CA ILE A 412 67.94 28.04 54.73
C ILE A 412 67.75 28.34 56.30
N ASP A 413 66.87 29.30 56.71
CA ASP A 413 66.41 29.77 58.08
C ASP A 413 64.83 29.72 58.38
N ALA A 414 64.28 30.15 59.58
CA ALA A 414 62.86 29.93 60.09
C ALA A 414 61.90 31.18 60.40
N ILE A 415 60.53 31.05 60.43
CA ILE A 415 59.49 32.15 60.18
C ILE A 415 58.07 32.06 60.92
N ALA A 416 57.11 33.05 60.90
CA ALA A 416 55.65 33.00 61.34
C ALA A 416 54.69 34.23 60.97
N PHE A 417 53.33 34.10 60.81
CA PHE A 417 52.30 35.18 60.44
C PHE A 417 50.73 34.87 60.58
N THR A 418 49.77 35.59 59.92
CA THR A 418 48.25 35.47 60.01
C THR A 418 47.43 35.97 58.75
N THR A 419 46.29 35.35 58.33
CA THR A 419 45.51 35.61 57.06
C THR A 419 43.94 35.60 57.15
N GLU A 420 43.24 35.90 56.03
CA GLU A 420 41.77 35.77 55.76
C GLU A 420 41.43 34.46 54.95
N PHE A 421 40.15 34.09 54.77
CA PHE A 421 39.67 32.78 54.26
C PHE A 421 39.49 32.77 52.76
N ASN A 422 39.93 31.68 52.12
CA ASN A 422 40.16 31.64 50.68
C ASN A 422 40.99 32.85 50.17
N GLN A 423 41.68 33.59 51.06
CA GLN A 423 42.41 34.82 50.77
C GLN A 423 43.88 34.76 51.24
N PRO A 424 44.83 35.34 50.48
CA PRO A 424 46.24 35.01 50.64
C PRO A 424 47.05 36.07 51.44
N ARG A 425 48.15 35.66 52.10
CA ARG A 425 48.99 36.52 52.99
C ARG A 425 50.51 36.41 52.85
N ASP A 426 51.14 37.55 52.61
CA ASP A 426 52.57 37.76 52.34
C ASP A 426 53.55 37.56 53.54
N PHE A 427 54.72 36.93 53.30
CA PHE A 427 55.88 36.73 54.21
C PHE A 427 57.19 36.37 53.44
N THR A 428 58.39 36.40 54.05
CA THR A 428 59.69 36.27 53.32
C THR A 428 60.66 35.22 53.95
N VAL A 429 61.52 34.59 53.13
CA VAL A 429 62.54 33.56 53.46
C VAL A 429 63.96 34.06 53.02
N ASN A 430 65.08 33.46 53.47
CA ASN A 430 66.46 33.82 53.03
C ASN A 430 67.31 32.55 52.75
N VAL A 431 68.03 32.47 51.60
CA VAL A 431 68.73 31.25 51.11
C VAL A 431 69.95 31.52 50.16
N SER A 432 70.77 30.51 49.82
CA SER A 432 71.93 30.57 48.87
C SER A 432 72.37 29.20 48.25
N ASP A 433 73.04 29.22 47.07
CA ASP A 433 73.53 28.05 46.28
C ASP A 433 75.03 28.14 45.85
N ALA A 434 75.61 27.07 45.26
CA ALA A 434 77.02 26.93 44.85
C ALA A 434 77.30 26.70 43.35
N ASP A 435 76.34 26.24 42.54
CA ASP A 435 76.48 26.15 41.07
C ASP A 435 75.88 27.40 40.35
N ASP A 436 75.37 28.35 41.14
CA ASP A 436 74.72 29.61 40.74
C ASP A 436 73.33 29.37 40.10
N ASP A 437 72.73 28.21 40.40
CA ASP A 437 71.42 27.77 39.94
C ASP A 437 70.26 28.51 40.65
N GLU A 438 69.07 28.54 40.03
CA GLU A 438 67.94 29.28 40.57
C GLU A 438 67.30 28.59 41.79
N LEU A 439 67.57 29.16 42.95
CA LEU A 439 67.02 28.72 44.23
C LEU A 439 65.49 28.82 44.28
N SER A 440 64.88 27.69 44.60
CA SER A 440 63.47 27.56 44.97
C SER A 440 63.33 27.33 46.48
N VAL A 441 62.23 27.81 47.07
CA VAL A 441 61.83 27.39 48.41
C VAL A 441 60.46 26.73 48.33
N THR A 442 60.41 25.50 48.78
CA THR A 442 59.20 24.69 48.95
C THR A 442 58.75 24.71 50.41
N PHE A 443 57.53 24.27 50.69
CA PHE A 443 57.01 24.11 52.04
C PHE A 443 56.48 22.67 52.18
N ALA A 444 56.63 22.08 53.36
CA ALA A 444 56.21 20.69 53.58
C ALA A 444 54.71 20.54 53.34
N SER A 445 54.24 19.40 52.81
CA SER A 445 52.88 19.26 52.30
C SER A 445 51.77 19.24 53.36
N ASP A 446 52.07 18.87 54.61
CA ASP A 446 51.09 18.82 55.70
C ASP A 446 50.99 20.19 56.39
N ILE A 447 50.28 21.12 55.75
CA ILE A 447 50.02 22.48 56.26
C ILE A 447 48.55 22.71 56.63
N GLY A 448 47.81 21.64 56.95
CA GLY A 448 46.37 21.71 57.23
C GLY A 448 45.50 21.97 55.98
N GLY A 449 45.99 21.57 54.81
CA GLY A 449 45.33 21.75 53.51
C GLY A 449 45.63 23.07 52.81
N ALA A 450 46.20 24.06 53.52
CA ALA A 450 46.57 25.32 52.90
C ALA A 450 47.60 25.17 51.76
N THR A 451 47.75 26.22 50.98
CA THR A 451 48.72 26.37 49.91
C THR A 451 49.64 27.56 50.21
N ILE A 452 50.82 27.59 49.61
CA ILE A 452 51.69 28.77 49.68
C ILE A 452 52.07 29.19 48.27
N THR A 453 51.57 30.35 47.90
CA THR A 453 51.91 31.06 46.68
C THR A 453 53.30 31.70 46.83
N THR A 454 53.99 31.94 45.71
CA THR A 454 55.22 32.73 45.70
C THR A 454 54.95 34.10 45.10
N LEU A 455 55.24 35.18 45.84
CA LEU A 455 55.05 36.57 45.37
C LEU A 455 56.21 37.07 44.52
N ASN A 456 57.42 36.70 44.94
CA ASN A 456 58.66 37.12 44.32
C ASN A 456 59.74 36.10 44.66
N ALA A 457 59.88 35.06 43.82
CA ALA A 457 60.83 33.98 44.02
C ALA A 457 62.28 34.51 44.15
N THR A 458 62.67 35.46 43.29
CA THR A 458 64.02 36.06 43.26
C THR A 458 64.41 36.90 44.48
N ARG A 459 63.44 37.22 45.36
CA ARG A 459 63.68 37.82 46.70
C ARG A 459 63.10 36.96 47.82
N PHE A 460 62.75 35.71 47.50
CA PHE A 460 62.20 34.70 48.39
C PHE A 460 61.00 35.22 49.22
N ASN A 461 60.09 35.95 48.56
CA ASN A 461 58.86 36.43 49.16
C ASN A 461 57.67 35.55 48.73
N TYR A 462 56.89 35.08 49.70
CA TYR A 462 55.84 34.06 49.59
C TYR A 462 54.54 34.58 50.19
N GLN A 463 53.44 33.89 49.90
CA GLN A 463 52.10 34.29 50.31
C GLN A 463 51.26 33.05 50.63
N TYR A 464 50.94 32.84 51.89
CA TYR A 464 50.15 31.71 52.36
C TYR A 464 48.67 31.92 52.07
N GLN A 465 48.04 30.94 51.45
CA GLN A 465 46.64 30.91 51.05
C GLN A 465 45.99 29.71 51.75
N PRO A 466 44.93 29.87 52.57
CA PRO A 466 44.26 28.73 53.22
C PRO A 466 43.78 27.65 52.25
N ALA A 467 43.43 26.47 52.77
CA ALA A 467 42.80 25.45 51.92
C ALA A 467 41.46 26.00 51.47
N GLU A 468 41.14 25.79 50.19
CA GLU A 468 39.84 26.17 49.65
C GLU A 468 38.74 25.51 50.50
N ASN A 469 37.86 26.36 51.03
CA ASN A 469 36.74 25.94 51.86
C ASN A 469 37.10 25.24 53.20
N SER A 470 38.32 25.43 53.72
CA SER A 470 38.77 24.88 55.02
C SER A 470 39.00 25.93 56.11
N ILE A 471 38.74 25.54 57.35
CA ILE A 471 38.77 26.41 58.55
C ILE A 471 39.86 26.01 59.56
N ALA A 472 40.78 25.10 59.19
CA ALA A 472 41.79 24.52 60.08
C ALA A 472 43.04 25.40 60.26
N GLN A 473 43.69 25.35 61.43
CA GLN A 473 44.86 26.16 61.78
C GLN A 473 46.04 25.29 62.27
N ALA A 474 47.11 25.15 61.46
CA ALA A 474 48.26 24.29 61.76
C ALA A 474 49.63 24.92 61.36
N PRO A 475 50.71 24.72 62.15
CA PRO A 475 52.08 25.12 61.78
C PRO A 475 52.79 24.05 60.92
N PHE A 476 53.77 24.45 60.11
CA PHE A 476 54.40 23.63 59.06
C PHE A 476 55.92 23.89 58.87
N LYS A 477 56.53 23.25 57.87
CA LYS A 477 57.97 23.38 57.53
C LYS A 477 58.22 24.06 56.17
N VAL A 478 59.45 24.55 55.98
CA VAL A 478 59.94 25.22 54.77
C VAL A 478 61.28 24.60 54.34
N THR A 479 61.50 24.38 53.04
CA THR A 479 62.61 23.59 52.49
C THR A 479 63.17 24.25 51.23
N VAL A 480 64.45 24.67 51.22
CA VAL A 480 65.11 25.22 50.03
C VAL A 480 65.65 24.11 49.14
N SER A 481 65.57 24.30 47.83
CA SER A 481 66.18 23.47 46.79
C SER A 481 66.60 24.32 45.59
N ASP A 482 67.73 24.01 44.97
CA ASP A 482 68.21 24.52 43.67
C ASP A 482 67.43 23.92 42.47
N GLY A 483 66.49 23.02 42.75
CA GLY A 483 65.75 22.27 41.75
C GLY A 483 66.07 20.77 41.76
N VAL A 484 67.17 20.32 42.38
CA VAL A 484 67.55 18.89 42.43
C VAL A 484 67.92 18.36 43.82
N ASP A 485 68.60 19.12 44.69
CA ASP A 485 68.88 18.72 46.09
C ASP A 485 68.31 19.75 47.10
N SER A 486 68.23 19.47 48.42
CA SER A 486 67.45 20.34 49.36
C SER A 486 67.79 20.33 50.89
N ASN A 487 67.23 21.29 51.66
CA ASN A 487 67.48 21.54 53.12
C ASN A 487 66.29 22.26 53.85
N GLU A 488 66.00 22.03 55.16
CA GLU A 488 64.72 22.47 55.83
C GLU A 488 64.76 23.36 57.13
N ALA A 489 63.64 24.05 57.44
CA ALA A 489 63.28 24.87 58.63
C ALA A 489 61.73 24.92 58.93
N THR A 490 61.20 25.79 59.84
CA THR A 490 59.79 25.75 60.39
C THR A 490 59.01 27.10 60.39
N VAL A 491 57.65 27.08 60.31
CA VAL A 491 56.69 28.22 60.14
C VAL A 491 55.31 28.04 60.86
N SER A 492 54.54 29.11 61.23
CA SER A 492 53.24 29.06 61.97
C SER A 492 52.17 30.13 61.57
N VAL A 493 50.83 29.81 61.54
CA VAL A 493 49.72 30.64 60.92
C VAL A 493 48.30 30.62 61.62
N THR A 494 47.33 31.48 61.22
CA THR A 494 45.92 31.67 61.72
C THR A 494 44.97 32.29 60.64
N ILE A 495 43.62 32.07 60.64
CA ILE A 495 42.62 32.42 59.55
C ILE A 495 41.31 33.15 60.06
N THR A 496 40.75 34.13 59.32
CA THR A 496 39.38 34.77 59.44
C THR A 496 38.62 34.84 58.07
N ASP A 497 37.47 35.52 57.85
CA ASP A 497 36.75 35.62 56.52
C ASP A 497 35.92 36.92 56.34
N THR A 498 35.55 37.29 55.07
CA THR A 498 34.62 38.40 54.72
C THR A 498 33.82 38.34 53.37
N THR A 499 33.82 37.26 52.56
CA THR A 499 33.21 37.28 51.18
C THR A 499 31.91 36.47 50.98
N ALA A 500 31.13 36.81 49.94
CA ALA A 500 29.77 36.29 49.68
C ALA A 500 29.73 35.18 48.59
N ALA A 501 28.91 34.15 48.82
CA ALA A 501 28.77 32.97 47.96
C ALA A 501 28.11 33.23 46.58
N THR A 502 28.30 32.31 45.64
CA THR A 502 27.70 32.30 44.28
C THR A 502 27.10 30.94 43.91
N VAL A 503 26.31 30.87 42.82
CA VAL A 503 25.56 29.67 42.38
C VAL A 503 26.30 28.97 41.24
N VAL A 504 26.34 27.63 41.28
CA VAL A 504 27.12 26.79 40.35
C VAL A 504 26.23 26.02 39.37
N ASN A 505 25.27 25.24 39.86
CA ASN A 505 24.28 24.51 39.05
C ASN A 505 22.86 24.73 39.57
N VAL A 506 21.86 24.60 38.69
CA VAL A 506 20.42 24.68 39.01
C VAL A 506 19.60 23.74 38.11
N SER A 507 18.53 23.16 38.64
CA SER A 507 17.53 22.38 37.90
C SER A 507 16.12 22.66 38.43
N PRO A 508 15.09 22.88 37.59
CA PRO A 508 15.14 23.04 36.13
C PRO A 508 16.05 24.21 35.67
N GLN A 509 16.54 24.13 34.42
CA GLN A 509 17.40 25.18 33.86
C GLN A 509 16.62 26.47 33.62
N ASP A 510 17.34 27.60 33.56
CA ASP A 510 16.71 28.91 33.39
C ASP A 510 16.01 29.04 32.03
N ASN A 511 14.75 29.48 32.09
CA ASN A 511 13.76 29.59 31.01
C ASN A 511 13.22 28.27 30.43
N SER A 512 13.38 27.12 31.12
CA SER A 512 12.72 25.86 30.71
C SER A 512 11.19 26.02 30.60
N GLN A 513 10.60 25.43 29.55
CA GLN A 513 9.15 25.37 29.33
C GLN A 513 8.63 23.93 29.52
N ALA A 514 7.31 23.76 29.62
CA ALA A 514 6.61 22.48 29.73
C ALA A 514 7.14 21.53 30.85
N VAL A 515 7.62 22.10 31.96
CA VAL A 515 8.12 21.30 33.10
C VAL A 515 6.96 20.55 33.78
N SER A 516 7.12 19.27 34.09
CA SER A 516 6.09 18.51 34.81
C SER A 516 5.78 19.13 36.18
N ALA A 517 4.51 19.12 36.59
CA ALA A 517 4.09 19.58 37.91
C ALA A 517 4.72 18.77 39.08
N ASN A 518 5.26 17.59 38.79
CA ASN A 518 5.96 16.72 39.76
C ASN A 518 7.50 16.87 39.73
N ALA A 519 8.06 17.81 38.96
CA ALA A 519 9.52 17.96 38.81
C ALA A 519 10.25 18.31 40.12
N ARG A 520 11.47 17.78 40.28
CA ARG A 520 12.37 18.13 41.40
C ARG A 520 13.13 19.42 41.13
N ILE A 521 13.42 20.16 42.20
CA ILE A 521 14.08 21.48 42.15
C ILE A 521 15.38 21.41 42.95
N SER A 522 16.53 21.77 42.37
CA SER A 522 17.83 21.68 43.05
C SER A 522 18.80 22.81 42.67
N PHE A 523 19.77 23.09 43.56
CA PHE A 523 20.86 24.03 43.30
C PHE A 523 22.15 23.67 44.07
N SER A 524 23.29 24.24 43.64
CA SER A 524 24.60 24.15 44.33
C SER A 524 25.33 25.49 44.37
N LEU A 525 26.23 25.67 45.35
CA LEU A 525 26.89 26.93 45.70
C LEU A 525 28.42 26.81 45.75
N SER A 526 29.12 27.95 45.62
CA SER A 526 30.59 28.05 45.63
C SER A 526 31.24 27.93 47.02
N ASP A 527 30.52 28.32 48.07
CA ASP A 527 31.02 28.36 49.45
C ASP A 527 30.42 27.25 50.32
N VAL A 528 31.04 27.00 51.47
CA VAL A 528 30.49 26.16 52.54
C VAL A 528 29.53 27.00 53.40
N MET A 529 28.24 26.66 53.32
CA MET A 529 27.15 27.39 53.96
C MET A 529 26.75 26.76 55.29
N LYS A 530 26.35 27.58 56.27
CA LYS A 530 25.83 27.07 57.55
C LYS A 530 24.46 26.44 57.33
N THR A 531 24.25 25.19 57.77
CA THR A 531 22.92 24.56 57.75
C THR A 531 21.90 25.35 58.57
N THR A 532 22.36 26.04 59.63
CA THR A 532 21.52 26.91 60.46
C THR A 532 21.04 28.19 59.78
N SER A 533 21.62 28.54 58.62
CA SER A 533 21.14 29.64 57.76
C SER A 533 20.13 29.18 56.72
N LEU A 534 20.13 27.88 56.39
CA LEU A 534 19.20 27.29 55.44
C LEU A 534 17.79 27.23 56.04
N SER A 535 16.90 27.93 55.39
CA SER A 535 15.48 28.07 55.73
C SER A 535 14.67 28.28 54.45
N PHE A 536 13.45 27.76 54.45
CA PHE A 536 12.50 27.84 53.34
C PHE A 536 11.08 27.84 53.90
N ASN A 537 10.10 28.16 53.06
CA ASN A 537 8.71 28.07 53.42
C ASN A 537 8.30 26.59 53.58
N GLU A 538 8.02 26.13 54.80
CA GLU A 538 7.37 24.83 55.06
C GLU A 538 5.87 24.86 54.71
N ASN A 539 5.29 26.05 54.56
CA ASN A 539 3.89 26.28 54.22
C ASN A 539 3.78 27.42 53.20
N GLU A 540 2.79 27.33 52.30
CA GLU A 540 2.54 28.35 51.29
C GLU A 540 2.09 29.67 51.94
N GLY A 541 2.65 30.81 51.54
CA GLY A 541 2.37 32.09 52.18
C GLY A 541 3.36 33.20 51.85
N VAL A 542 3.62 34.09 52.81
CA VAL A 542 4.63 35.16 52.65
C VAL A 542 6.00 34.55 52.39
N CYS A 543 6.73 35.07 51.41
CA CYS A 543 8.09 34.64 51.12
C CYS A 543 9.04 34.92 52.29
N THR A 544 9.55 33.85 52.91
CA THR A 544 10.45 33.92 54.07
C THR A 544 11.59 32.90 53.94
N GLY A 545 12.68 33.14 54.68
CA GLY A 545 13.85 32.26 54.68
C GLY A 545 14.73 32.41 53.43
N SER A 546 15.84 31.67 53.46
CA SER A 546 16.95 31.74 52.51
C SER A 546 16.66 31.23 51.10
N VAL A 547 15.71 30.30 50.93
CA VAL A 547 15.35 29.68 49.64
C VAL A 547 13.86 29.86 49.42
N GLN A 548 13.51 30.43 48.27
CA GLN A 548 12.16 30.92 47.99
C GLN A 548 11.74 30.55 46.56
N LEU A 549 10.61 29.86 46.42
CA LEU A 549 10.01 29.50 45.13
C LEU A 549 8.65 30.20 45.01
N SER A 550 8.39 30.89 43.91
CA SER A 550 7.16 31.67 43.70
C SER A 550 6.68 31.62 42.26
N ALA A 551 5.36 31.64 42.06
CA ALA A 551 4.72 31.81 40.74
C ALA A 551 4.33 33.27 40.42
N ASP A 552 4.42 34.17 41.40
CA ASP A 552 3.78 35.49 41.35
C ASP A 552 4.76 36.65 41.59
N ASN A 553 6.03 36.46 41.19
CA ASN A 553 7.13 37.41 41.41
C ASN A 553 7.33 37.72 42.91
N PHE A 554 7.25 36.67 43.73
CA PHE A 554 7.50 36.67 45.18
C PHE A 554 6.52 37.50 46.02
N ASN A 555 5.26 37.59 45.60
CA ASN A 555 4.17 38.06 46.47
C ASN A 555 3.70 36.94 47.43
N ARG A 556 3.70 35.69 46.96
CA ARG A 556 3.58 34.45 47.75
C ARG A 556 4.68 33.47 47.34
N CYS A 557 5.12 32.67 48.30
CA CYS A 557 6.05 31.56 48.08
C CYS A 557 5.41 30.23 48.46
N LEU A 558 5.75 29.20 47.69
CA LEU A 558 5.26 27.84 47.84
C LEU A 558 5.90 27.15 49.05
N ALA A 559 5.21 26.10 49.53
CA ALA A 559 5.82 25.15 50.45
C ALA A 559 6.85 24.29 49.70
N LEU A 560 8.06 24.16 50.26
CA LEU A 560 9.07 23.19 49.80
C LEU A 560 9.11 22.00 50.76
N SER A 561 9.31 20.80 50.21
CA SER A 561 9.37 19.52 50.91
C SER A 561 10.56 18.67 50.44
N SER A 562 10.81 17.54 51.10
CA SER A 562 11.81 16.55 50.70
C SER A 562 13.26 17.05 50.60
N LEU A 563 13.72 17.87 51.56
CA LEU A 563 15.09 18.39 51.56
C LEU A 563 16.15 17.29 51.59
N VAL A 564 16.98 17.22 50.55
CA VAL A 564 18.24 16.46 50.52
C VAL A 564 19.41 17.43 50.41
N LEU A 565 20.41 17.27 51.28
CA LEU A 565 21.62 18.09 51.30
C LEU A 565 22.84 17.34 50.76
N SER A 566 23.75 18.09 50.13
CA SER A 566 25.06 17.62 49.67
C SER A 566 26.17 18.55 50.16
N GLY A 567 27.38 18.01 50.31
CA GLY A 567 28.58 18.77 50.68
C GLY A 567 29.68 17.95 51.40
N PRO A 568 30.87 18.55 51.57
CA PRO A 568 32.09 17.84 51.99
C PRO A 568 32.03 17.19 53.39
N GLU A 569 31.17 17.70 54.28
CA GLU A 569 30.91 17.09 55.60
C GLU A 569 29.40 16.89 55.89
N ALA A 570 28.59 16.55 54.88
CA ALA A 570 27.13 16.43 55.01
C ALA A 570 26.61 15.43 56.09
N ASN A 571 27.51 14.65 56.73
CA ASN A 571 27.20 13.73 57.83
C ASN A 571 27.35 14.33 59.25
N THR A 572 27.73 15.61 59.41
CA THR A 572 27.94 16.26 60.74
C THR A 572 26.91 17.35 61.09
N SER A 573 25.87 17.53 60.27
CA SER A 573 24.72 18.45 60.44
C SER A 573 24.98 19.96 60.47
N GLU A 574 26.24 20.43 60.39
CA GLU A 574 26.57 21.85 60.62
C GLU A 574 26.79 22.67 59.33
N TYR A 575 27.18 22.04 58.21
CA TYR A 575 27.48 22.72 56.94
C TYR A 575 27.01 21.96 55.68
N PHE A 576 26.78 22.67 54.57
CA PHE A 576 26.38 22.12 53.26
C PHE A 576 26.87 22.98 52.07
N ASN A 577 26.79 22.47 50.83
CA ASN A 577 27.03 23.28 49.60
C ASN A 577 26.03 23.02 48.45
N GLY A 578 25.08 22.10 48.59
CA GLY A 578 23.97 21.92 47.64
C GLY A 578 22.70 21.38 48.28
N ALA A 579 21.55 21.67 47.67
CA ALA A 579 20.22 21.31 48.19
C ALA A 579 19.22 20.95 47.08
N GLU A 580 18.38 19.95 47.34
CA GLU A 580 17.29 19.47 46.48
C GLU A 580 15.95 19.47 47.25
N PHE A 581 14.86 19.78 46.56
CA PHE A 581 13.50 19.96 47.09
C PHE A 581 12.43 19.44 46.11
N THR A 582 11.23 19.20 46.64
CA THR A 582 9.97 19.06 45.88
C THR A 582 8.99 20.18 46.27
N ALA A 583 8.06 20.53 45.38
CA ALA A 583 7.04 21.54 45.62
C ALA A 583 5.69 21.12 44.99
N ALA A 584 4.58 21.64 45.50
CA ALA A 584 3.26 21.47 44.88
C ALA A 584 3.08 22.50 43.76
N LEU A 585 3.51 22.16 42.55
CA LEU A 585 3.38 23.03 41.38
C LEU A 585 1.97 22.92 40.78
N SER A 586 1.50 24.01 40.17
CA SER A 586 0.30 24.06 39.33
C SER A 586 0.74 23.99 37.87
N GLU A 587 -0.09 23.42 37.00
CA GLU A 587 0.13 23.39 35.54
C GLU A 587 0.12 24.78 34.91
N SER A 588 0.65 24.91 33.69
CA SER A 588 0.63 26.13 32.87
C SER A 588 1.14 27.39 33.59
N THR A 589 2.03 27.25 34.57
CA THR A 589 2.41 28.28 35.54
C THR A 589 3.91 28.55 35.49
N GLN A 590 4.29 29.83 35.35
CA GLN A 590 5.69 30.23 35.44
C GLN A 590 6.11 30.40 36.90
N TYR A 591 7.18 29.70 37.29
CA TYR A 591 7.83 29.72 38.59
C TYR A 591 9.21 30.38 38.53
N GLN A 592 9.60 31.00 39.64
CA GLN A 592 10.90 31.63 39.86
C GLN A 592 11.50 31.13 41.18
N LEU A 593 12.75 30.70 41.15
CA LEU A 593 13.52 30.31 42.33
C LEU A 593 14.50 31.43 42.72
N ARG A 594 14.49 31.84 43.99
CA ARG A 594 15.33 32.91 44.55
C ARG A 594 16.08 32.43 45.79
N LEU A 595 17.33 32.86 45.89
CA LEU A 595 18.12 32.82 47.13
C LEU A 595 18.11 34.21 47.78
N THR A 596 18.09 34.28 49.10
CA THR A 596 18.16 35.55 49.86
C THR A 596 19.43 35.63 50.70
N SER A 597 19.78 36.87 51.08
CA SER A 597 20.90 37.18 51.99
C SER A 597 20.77 36.61 53.41
N ASP A 598 19.70 35.88 53.72
CA ASP A 598 19.60 35.15 54.99
C ASP A 598 20.46 33.88 54.98
N LEU A 599 20.86 33.38 53.79
CA LEU A 599 21.84 32.31 53.66
C LEU A 599 23.25 32.87 53.90
N VAL A 600 23.98 32.33 54.87
CA VAL A 600 25.34 32.78 55.23
C VAL A 600 26.36 31.66 55.19
N ASN A 601 27.59 32.01 54.83
CA ASN A 601 28.73 31.10 54.88
C ASN A 601 29.16 30.82 56.34
N PHE A 602 30.12 29.93 56.53
CA PHE A 602 30.63 29.52 57.86
C PHE A 602 31.11 30.68 58.76
N ALA A 603 31.40 31.87 58.23
CA ALA A 603 31.84 33.05 58.96
C ALA A 603 30.77 34.16 59.08
N ASP A 604 29.51 33.83 58.83
CA ASP A 604 28.36 34.72 58.89
C ASP A 604 28.29 35.78 57.76
N THR A 605 28.96 35.55 56.61
CA THR A 605 28.84 36.43 55.44
C THR A 605 27.65 36.03 54.54
N PRO A 606 26.70 36.95 54.24
CA PRO A 606 25.53 36.70 53.37
C PRO A 606 25.83 36.39 51.90
N VAL A 607 25.02 35.53 51.28
CA VAL A 607 24.92 35.40 49.81
C VAL A 607 24.26 36.64 49.17
N SER A 608 24.57 36.91 47.90
CA SER A 608 23.83 37.91 47.12
C SER A 608 22.39 37.44 46.85
N ALA A 609 21.39 38.26 47.16
CA ALA A 609 19.99 37.92 46.92
C ALA A 609 19.66 38.03 45.42
N GLN A 610 19.31 36.90 44.78
CA GLN A 610 19.12 36.82 43.32
C GLN A 610 18.14 35.72 42.92
N ILE A 611 17.47 35.89 41.78
CA ILE A 611 16.70 34.84 41.10
C ILE A 611 17.72 33.97 40.35
N ILE A 612 17.60 32.64 40.47
CA ILE A 612 18.60 31.68 39.99
C ILE A 612 18.07 30.74 38.89
N THR A 613 16.75 30.63 38.73
CA THR A 613 16.10 30.01 37.57
C THR A 613 14.64 30.48 37.49
N THR A 614 14.13 30.61 36.26
CA THR A 614 12.71 30.76 35.91
C THR A 614 12.28 29.57 35.06
N PHE A 615 11.14 28.94 35.31
CA PHE A 615 10.64 27.83 34.48
C PHE A 615 9.12 27.82 34.39
N THR A 616 8.55 27.33 33.30
CA THR A 616 7.09 27.23 33.11
C THR A 616 6.66 25.78 33.15
N THR A 617 5.68 25.44 33.98
CA THR A 617 5.03 24.12 33.95
C THR A 617 4.06 23.99 32.76
N GLY A 618 3.93 22.79 32.20
CA GLY A 618 3.07 22.52 31.02
C GLY A 618 1.69 21.96 31.36
N SER A 619 0.87 21.71 30.34
CA SER A 619 -0.37 20.90 30.33
C SER A 619 -0.21 19.69 29.39
N GLU A 620 1.00 19.15 29.36
CA GLU A 620 1.55 18.28 28.32
C GLU A 620 2.16 17.05 28.98
N ASP A 621 1.26 16.10 29.28
CA ASP A 621 1.51 14.75 29.77
C ASP A 621 1.03 13.72 28.73
N LEU A 622 1.23 12.42 29.01
CA LEU A 622 0.74 11.30 28.20
C LEU A 622 -0.81 11.22 28.27
N LYS A 623 -1.49 11.24 27.12
CA LYS A 623 -2.96 11.38 27.01
C LYS A 623 -3.60 10.19 26.33
N ILE A 624 -4.72 9.71 26.86
CA ILE A 624 -5.67 8.80 26.19
C ILE A 624 -6.42 9.62 25.14
N THR A 625 -6.37 9.27 23.86
CA THR A 625 -6.93 10.08 22.75
C THR A 625 -8.12 9.43 22.06
N GLU A 626 -8.10 8.11 21.90
CA GLU A 626 -9.17 7.32 21.28
C GLU A 626 -9.47 6.05 22.10
N VAL A 627 -10.74 5.64 22.15
CA VAL A 627 -11.18 4.41 22.82
C VAL A 627 -12.14 3.65 21.89
N VAL A 628 -11.76 2.44 21.48
CA VAL A 628 -12.50 1.67 20.47
C VAL A 628 -13.82 1.09 21.00
N ALA A 629 -14.80 1.00 20.10
CA ALA A 629 -15.95 0.13 20.23
C ALA A 629 -15.59 -1.34 19.99
N ILE A 630 -16.31 -2.22 20.67
CA ILE A 630 -16.37 -3.63 20.33
C ILE A 630 -17.80 -4.07 20.08
N ARG A 631 -17.98 -5.04 19.17
CA ARG A 631 -19.30 -5.49 18.71
C ARG A 631 -19.91 -6.51 19.66
N PHE A 632 -19.10 -7.37 20.25
CA PHE A 632 -19.51 -8.42 21.16
C PHE A 632 -18.80 -8.29 22.52
N THR A 633 -19.44 -8.76 23.59
CA THR A 633 -18.90 -8.69 24.98
C THR A 633 -17.66 -9.57 25.22
N ASN A 634 -17.21 -10.26 24.19
CA ASN A 634 -16.14 -11.25 24.18
C ASN A 634 -15.01 -10.89 23.20
N ASP A 635 -15.10 -9.74 22.53
CA ASP A 635 -14.00 -9.15 21.78
C ASP A 635 -12.98 -8.49 22.73
N THR A 636 -11.76 -8.29 22.24
CA THR A 636 -10.68 -7.58 22.92
C THR A 636 -10.62 -6.13 22.45
N PRO A 637 -10.82 -5.13 23.33
CA PRO A 637 -10.77 -3.74 22.93
C PRO A 637 -9.35 -3.15 23.01
N TRP A 638 -9.17 -1.97 22.40
CA TRP A 638 -7.95 -1.15 22.48
C TRP A 638 -8.27 0.32 22.71
N PHE A 639 -7.30 1.05 23.24
CA PHE A 639 -7.32 2.50 23.37
C PHE A 639 -5.97 3.07 22.92
N GLU A 640 -5.96 4.34 22.53
CA GLU A 640 -4.78 5.03 22.05
C GLU A 640 -4.18 5.91 23.15
N LEU A 641 -2.84 5.95 23.21
CA LEU A 641 -2.08 6.94 23.96
C LEU A 641 -1.29 7.83 23.00
N TYR A 642 -1.29 9.13 23.29
CA TYR A 642 -0.51 10.17 22.62
C TYR A 642 0.50 10.79 23.59
N ASN A 643 1.78 10.80 23.24
CA ASN A 643 2.80 11.50 24.02
C ASN A 643 2.73 13.00 23.75
N GLY A 644 1.91 13.70 24.53
CA GLY A 644 1.83 15.15 24.49
C GLY A 644 3.02 15.88 25.12
N THR A 645 4.00 15.20 25.72
CA THR A 645 5.16 15.84 26.35
C THR A 645 6.18 16.29 25.30
N ASN A 646 7.11 17.19 25.69
CA ASN A 646 8.21 17.65 24.82
C ASN A 646 9.45 16.73 24.88
N SER A 647 9.29 15.47 25.28
CA SER A 647 10.38 14.50 25.46
C SER A 647 9.91 13.07 25.22
N ASP A 648 10.84 12.16 24.96
CA ASP A 648 10.52 10.74 24.87
C ASP A 648 10.04 10.18 26.22
N VAL A 649 9.00 9.36 26.20
CA VAL A 649 8.38 8.75 27.39
C VAL A 649 8.52 7.24 27.30
N ASN A 650 8.99 6.59 28.37
CA ASN A 650 8.97 5.13 28.46
C ASN A 650 7.65 4.68 29.09
N LEU A 651 6.87 3.86 28.38
CA LEU A 651 5.58 3.37 28.86
C LEU A 651 5.70 2.57 30.16
N VAL A 652 6.85 1.92 30.44
CA VAL A 652 7.07 1.13 31.67
C VAL A 652 6.93 1.95 32.96
N ASP A 653 7.09 3.27 32.88
CA ASP A 653 6.94 4.20 34.00
C ASP A 653 5.46 4.50 34.33
N TYR A 654 4.53 3.82 33.65
CA TYR A 654 3.08 4.01 33.76
C TYR A 654 2.34 2.67 33.93
N SER A 655 1.10 2.76 34.41
CA SER A 655 0.17 1.64 34.47
C SER A 655 -1.24 2.08 34.12
N VAL A 656 -2.10 1.15 33.73
CA VAL A 656 -3.48 1.45 33.33
C VAL A 656 -4.46 0.67 34.19
N ARG A 657 -5.38 1.42 34.80
CA ARG A 657 -6.50 0.89 35.60
C ARG A 657 -7.76 0.90 34.74
N VAL A 658 -8.33 -0.27 34.53
CA VAL A 658 -9.53 -0.52 33.72
C VAL A 658 -10.39 -1.60 34.38
N LYS A 659 -11.60 -1.83 33.88
CA LYS A 659 -12.27 -3.11 34.13
C LYS A 659 -11.53 -4.24 33.40
N SER A 660 -11.65 -5.46 33.92
CA SER A 660 -11.10 -6.64 33.26
C SER A 660 -12.11 -7.77 33.18
N ARG A 661 -11.85 -8.71 32.27
CA ARG A 661 -12.61 -9.94 32.09
C ARG A 661 -11.67 -11.13 32.12
N ASP A 662 -12.05 -12.19 32.83
CA ASP A 662 -11.33 -13.46 32.83
C ASP A 662 -11.83 -14.33 31.67
N SER A 663 -10.93 -14.74 30.78
CA SER A 663 -11.26 -15.62 29.65
C SER A 663 -11.50 -17.08 30.03
N ALA A 664 -11.15 -17.52 31.24
CA ALA A 664 -11.42 -18.89 31.69
C ALA A 664 -12.90 -19.09 32.10
N ASP A 665 -13.52 -18.10 32.74
CA ASP A 665 -14.85 -18.22 33.34
C ASP A 665 -15.84 -17.12 32.96
N ASN A 666 -15.43 -16.18 32.10
CA ASN A 666 -16.21 -15.04 31.61
C ASN A 666 -16.56 -13.99 32.68
N SER A 667 -16.03 -14.09 33.91
CA SER A 667 -16.27 -13.12 34.99
C SER A 667 -15.66 -11.75 34.69
N VAL A 668 -16.29 -10.69 35.22
CA VAL A 668 -15.85 -9.29 35.01
C VAL A 668 -15.50 -8.67 36.36
N ALA A 669 -14.25 -8.22 36.49
CA ALA A 669 -13.78 -7.46 37.65
C ALA A 669 -14.07 -5.97 37.46
N ALA A 670 -14.49 -5.31 38.54
CA ALA A 670 -14.85 -3.89 38.52
C ALA A 670 -13.64 -2.96 38.29
N SER A 671 -12.43 -3.41 38.63
CA SER A 671 -11.17 -2.70 38.41
C SER A 671 -10.00 -3.68 38.51
N THR A 672 -9.02 -3.53 37.62
CA THR A 672 -7.75 -4.24 37.55
C THR A 672 -6.69 -3.28 37.02
N ILE A 673 -5.45 -3.38 37.51
CA ILE A 673 -4.32 -2.59 37.03
C ILE A 673 -3.43 -3.49 36.16
N PHE A 674 -3.06 -2.98 34.99
CA PHE A 674 -2.13 -3.59 34.06
C PHE A 674 -0.89 -2.68 33.92
N THR A 675 0.31 -3.24 34.03
CA THR A 675 1.55 -2.51 33.70
C THR A 675 1.68 -2.37 32.18
N LEU A 676 2.12 -1.21 31.70
CA LEU A 676 2.48 -1.05 30.30
C LEU A 676 3.87 -1.67 30.01
N PRO A 677 4.18 -2.04 28.75
CA PRO A 677 5.47 -2.63 28.41
C PRO A 677 6.62 -1.61 28.38
N ASN A 678 7.86 -2.10 28.31
CA ASN A 678 9.05 -1.27 28.11
C ASN A 678 9.21 -0.89 26.63
N GLN A 679 8.56 0.20 26.25
CA GLN A 679 8.52 0.76 24.91
C GLN A 679 8.66 2.28 25.03
N ILE A 680 9.54 2.87 24.20
CA ILE A 680 9.71 4.31 24.13
C ILE A 680 8.69 4.87 23.12
N LEU A 681 7.96 5.91 23.54
CA LEU A 681 7.07 6.68 22.70
C LEU A 681 7.66 8.09 22.56
N ALA A 682 8.06 8.49 21.35
CA ALA A 682 8.71 9.78 21.16
C ALA A 682 7.71 10.95 21.33
N ALA A 683 8.24 12.16 21.54
CA ALA A 683 7.40 13.37 21.65
C ALA A 683 6.53 13.55 20.40
N GLY A 684 5.20 13.67 20.59
CA GLY A 684 4.23 13.80 19.50
C GLY A 684 3.82 12.49 18.81
N GLU A 685 4.31 11.33 19.23
CA GLU A 685 3.90 10.02 18.69
C GLU A 685 2.67 9.41 19.40
N TYR A 686 2.07 8.44 18.72
CA TYR A 686 0.85 7.72 19.12
C TYR A 686 1.12 6.22 19.22
N VAL A 687 0.44 5.53 20.13
CA VAL A 687 0.50 4.07 20.28
C VAL A 687 -0.84 3.49 20.73
N ILE A 688 -1.22 2.36 20.13
CA ILE A 688 -2.42 1.59 20.45
C ILE A 688 -2.08 0.62 21.59
N ILE A 689 -2.74 0.76 22.73
CA ILE A 689 -2.64 -0.20 23.82
C ILE A 689 -3.72 -1.28 23.66
N HIS A 690 -3.28 -2.50 23.35
CA HIS A 690 -4.16 -3.65 23.11
C HIS A 690 -3.93 -4.76 24.16
N SER A 691 -4.95 -5.57 24.43
CA SER A 691 -4.79 -6.76 25.28
C SER A 691 -4.01 -7.87 24.56
N ARG A 692 -3.18 -8.65 25.27
CA ARG A 692 -2.41 -9.78 24.68
C ARG A 692 -3.28 -10.90 24.08
N PHE A 693 -3.03 -11.22 22.81
CA PHE A 693 -3.54 -12.37 22.06
C PHE A 693 -2.46 -12.88 21.09
N GLY A 694 -2.64 -14.08 20.53
CA GLY A 694 -1.66 -14.70 19.63
C GLY A 694 -0.61 -15.53 20.38
N ASP A 695 0.37 -16.07 19.62
CA ASP A 695 1.47 -16.88 20.14
C ASP A 695 2.72 -16.04 20.46
N SER A 696 3.85 -16.68 20.81
CA SER A 696 5.08 -15.96 21.17
C SER A 696 5.70 -15.17 20.02
N LEU A 697 5.69 -15.72 18.81
CA LEU A 697 6.29 -15.09 17.63
C LEU A 697 5.53 -13.82 17.26
N PHE A 698 4.21 -13.80 17.49
CA PHE A 698 3.41 -12.60 17.27
C PHE A 698 3.79 -11.44 18.19
N TYR A 699 4.21 -11.70 19.44
CA TYR A 699 4.77 -10.65 20.31
C TYR A 699 6.19 -10.25 19.88
N ASP A 700 7.03 -11.19 19.44
CA ASP A 700 8.37 -10.88 18.92
C ASP A 700 8.29 -9.97 17.66
N ALA A 701 7.23 -10.11 16.84
CA ALA A 701 6.90 -9.20 15.74
C ALA A 701 6.31 -7.87 16.23
N ALA A 702 5.39 -7.90 17.21
CA ALA A 702 4.76 -6.69 17.74
C ALA A 702 5.75 -5.76 18.47
N ASP A 703 6.78 -6.30 19.13
CA ASP A 703 7.85 -5.51 19.78
C ASP A 703 8.68 -4.70 18.75
N GLN A 704 8.52 -4.95 17.45
CA GLN A 704 9.12 -4.16 16.35
C GLN A 704 8.17 -3.08 15.82
N ASN A 705 6.86 -3.18 16.09
CA ASN A 705 5.84 -2.26 15.57
C ASN A 705 5.57 -1.11 16.56
N LYS A 706 6.09 0.07 16.27
CA LYS A 706 5.98 1.24 17.16
C LYS A 706 4.54 1.69 17.46
N TYR A 707 3.58 1.36 16.59
CA TYR A 707 2.21 1.84 16.68
C TYR A 707 1.32 1.02 17.62
N ILE A 708 1.80 -0.11 18.16
CA ILE A 708 1.03 -0.98 19.05
C ILE A 708 1.86 -1.44 20.26
N ALA A 709 1.18 -1.64 21.38
CA ALA A 709 1.76 -2.11 22.64
C ALA A 709 0.79 -3.06 23.35
N PHE A 710 1.33 -4.11 23.97
CA PHE A 710 0.52 -5.23 24.48
C PHE A 710 0.52 -5.40 26.00
N ILE A 711 -0.66 -5.32 26.62
CA ILE A 711 -0.84 -5.42 28.09
C ILE A 711 -1.50 -6.74 28.55
N GLY A 712 -1.08 -7.19 29.74
CA GLY A 712 -1.47 -8.45 30.38
C GLY A 712 -0.30 -9.43 30.52
N ASP A 713 -0.33 -10.28 31.55
CA ASP A 713 0.76 -11.25 31.80
C ASP A 713 0.69 -12.47 30.87
N VAL A 714 1.87 -13.00 30.49
CA VAL A 714 1.99 -14.27 29.75
C VAL A 714 1.35 -15.42 30.55
N GLY A 715 0.38 -16.11 29.95
CA GLY A 715 -0.34 -17.22 30.58
C GLY A 715 -1.44 -16.80 31.56
N SER A 716 -1.67 -15.50 31.79
CA SER A 716 -2.89 -15.03 32.44
C SER A 716 -4.08 -15.14 31.50
N THR A 717 -5.27 -15.40 32.05
CA THR A 717 -6.56 -15.38 31.33
C THR A 717 -7.28 -14.03 31.47
N VAL A 718 -6.81 -13.13 32.33
CA VAL A 718 -7.43 -11.83 32.59
C VAL A 718 -7.02 -10.80 31.52
N ARG A 719 -7.99 -10.09 30.94
CA ARG A 719 -7.80 -9.08 29.88
C ARG A 719 -8.54 -7.77 30.20
N PRO A 720 -8.03 -6.59 29.77
CA PRO A 720 -8.80 -5.34 29.71
C PRO A 720 -10.17 -5.53 29.06
N TYR A 721 -11.20 -4.86 29.57
CA TYR A 721 -12.56 -5.03 29.06
C TYR A 721 -13.44 -3.79 29.25
N TRP A 722 -14.10 -3.36 28.18
CA TRP A 722 -15.27 -2.50 28.20
C TRP A 722 -16.19 -2.90 27.05
N PHE A 723 -17.43 -2.40 27.08
CA PHE A 723 -18.40 -2.59 25.99
C PHE A 723 -19.11 -1.26 25.79
N LEU A 724 -20.42 -1.17 26.03
CA LEU A 724 -21.17 0.09 25.96
C LEU A 724 -20.74 1.14 27.01
N ASN A 725 -20.08 0.72 28.10
CA ASN A 725 -19.63 1.59 29.18
C ASN A 725 -18.39 1.05 29.89
N GLY A 726 -17.58 1.95 30.42
CA GLY A 726 -16.32 1.64 31.07
C GLY A 726 -15.59 2.90 31.52
N PHE A 727 -14.35 2.70 31.97
CA PHE A 727 -13.40 3.76 32.24
C PHE A 727 -12.00 3.26 31.87
N ILE A 728 -11.12 4.18 31.53
CA ILE A 728 -9.68 3.97 31.38
C ILE A 728 -9.00 5.07 32.18
N GLU A 729 -8.01 4.67 32.96
CA GLU A 729 -7.23 5.57 33.79
C GLU A 729 -5.76 5.26 33.63
N LEU A 730 -5.00 6.26 33.21
CA LEU A 730 -3.56 6.22 33.14
C LEU A 730 -2.99 6.67 34.49
N LEU A 731 -2.08 5.87 35.04
CA LEU A 731 -1.47 6.03 36.36
C LEU A 731 0.05 6.10 36.23
N THR A 732 0.70 6.72 37.21
CA THR A 732 2.13 6.53 37.48
C THR A 732 2.46 5.05 37.77
N SER A 733 3.72 4.64 37.58
CA SER A 733 4.20 3.28 37.89
C SER A 733 4.01 2.87 39.35
N ASP A 734 4.05 3.82 40.29
CA ASP A 734 3.76 3.59 41.72
C ASP A 734 2.25 3.51 42.03
N GLN A 735 1.39 3.70 41.02
CA GLN A 735 -0.08 3.66 41.09
C GLN A 735 -0.69 4.74 42.01
N ALA A 736 0.09 5.76 42.40
CA ALA A 736 -0.34 6.77 43.36
C ALA A 736 -1.04 7.98 42.72
N GLN A 737 -0.73 8.31 41.47
CA GLN A 737 -1.28 9.48 40.78
C GLN A 737 -1.95 9.11 39.46
N THR A 738 -3.12 9.71 39.20
CA THR A 738 -3.76 9.72 37.88
C THR A 738 -3.08 10.76 37.00
N ILE A 739 -2.59 10.32 35.84
CA ILE A 739 -2.04 11.17 34.77
C ILE A 739 -3.18 11.66 33.87
N ASP A 740 -4.06 10.74 33.47
CA ASP A 740 -5.20 11.03 32.60
C ASP A 740 -6.34 10.02 32.86
N PHE A 741 -7.57 10.42 32.56
CA PHE A 741 -8.76 9.64 32.88
C PHE A 741 -9.90 9.89 31.88
N VAL A 742 -10.56 8.82 31.47
CA VAL A 742 -11.86 8.89 30.79
C VAL A 742 -12.82 7.86 31.37
N ARG A 743 -14.08 8.28 31.59
CA ARG A 743 -15.22 7.37 31.82
C ARG A 743 -16.32 7.65 30.82
N PHE A 744 -16.99 6.61 30.36
CA PHE A 744 -17.94 6.69 29.26
C PHE A 744 -19.20 5.85 29.49
N GLY A 745 -20.29 6.30 28.86
CA GLY A 745 -21.62 5.73 29.03
C GLY A 745 -22.14 5.88 30.47
N ASN A 746 -22.60 4.78 31.07
CA ASN A 746 -23.18 4.76 32.42
C ASN A 746 -22.18 4.39 33.52
N ASP A 747 -20.87 4.50 33.28
CA ASP A 747 -19.88 4.21 34.30
C ASP A 747 -19.79 5.31 35.38
N THR A 748 -19.57 4.92 36.62
CA THR A 748 -19.51 5.83 37.79
C THR A 748 -18.20 5.71 38.56
N THR A 749 -17.16 5.16 37.94
CA THR A 749 -15.82 5.10 38.55
C THR A 749 -15.23 6.51 38.61
N GLU A 750 -14.52 6.80 39.69
CA GLU A 750 -13.78 8.05 39.89
C GLU A 750 -12.27 7.78 39.83
N PRO A 751 -11.46 8.71 39.31
CA PRO A 751 -10.00 8.57 39.28
C PRO A 751 -9.40 8.41 40.68
N THR A 752 -8.22 7.81 40.74
CA THR A 752 -7.43 7.59 41.96
C THR A 752 -7.02 8.91 42.60
N SER A 753 -6.61 9.89 41.78
CA SER A 753 -6.40 11.28 42.21
C SER A 753 -7.70 12.07 42.20
N VAL A 754 -8.12 12.49 43.40
CA VAL A 754 -9.37 13.25 43.60
C VAL A 754 -9.32 14.58 42.85
N GLY A 755 -10.29 14.81 41.96
CA GLY A 755 -10.42 16.05 41.19
C GLY A 755 -9.91 15.96 39.75
N GLN A 756 -9.23 14.89 39.35
CA GLN A 756 -8.76 14.67 37.97
C GLN A 756 -9.87 14.31 36.95
N TRP A 757 -11.14 14.43 37.34
CA TRP A 757 -12.26 14.42 36.40
C TRP A 757 -13.38 15.32 36.94
N GLN A 758 -13.81 16.30 36.15
CA GLN A 758 -14.69 17.35 36.65
C GLN A 758 -16.16 16.92 36.71
N THR A 759 -16.80 16.67 35.56
CA THR A 759 -18.23 16.35 35.49
C THR A 759 -18.59 15.47 34.30
N GLY A 760 -19.73 14.77 34.42
CA GLY A 760 -20.29 13.94 33.35
C GLY A 760 -19.58 12.61 33.14
N ALA A 761 -19.96 11.94 32.06
CA ALA A 761 -19.28 10.82 31.43
C ALA A 761 -19.29 11.07 29.91
N ALA A 762 -18.22 10.70 29.23
CA ALA A 762 -18.09 10.76 27.78
C ALA A 762 -19.18 9.92 27.08
N PRO A 763 -19.44 10.14 25.77
CA PRO A 763 -20.52 9.46 25.05
C PRO A 763 -20.51 7.94 25.23
N THR A 764 -21.71 7.33 25.28
CA THR A 764 -21.86 5.87 25.27
C THR A 764 -21.27 5.32 23.97
N ILE A 765 -20.30 4.41 24.08
CA ILE A 765 -19.77 3.70 22.92
C ILE A 765 -20.86 2.77 22.37
N LEU A 766 -21.14 2.84 21.08
CA LEU A 766 -22.11 1.98 20.40
C LEU A 766 -21.44 0.68 19.96
N ASN A 767 -22.16 -0.44 19.90
CA ASN A 767 -21.59 -1.75 19.56
C ASN A 767 -21.45 -1.99 18.04
N PHE A 768 -20.92 -0.99 17.33
CA PHE A 768 -20.59 -1.09 15.90
C PHE A 768 -19.09 -1.33 15.73
N THR A 769 -18.72 -2.17 14.76
CA THR A 769 -17.31 -2.37 14.40
C THR A 769 -16.73 -1.08 13.81
N GLY A 770 -15.46 -0.79 14.07
CA GLY A 770 -14.76 0.34 13.46
C GLY A 770 -15.11 1.73 14.00
N SER A 771 -15.95 1.83 15.02
CA SER A 771 -16.30 3.08 15.69
C SER A 771 -15.58 3.28 17.04
N SER A 772 -15.64 4.50 17.58
CA SER A 772 -14.89 4.89 18.78
C SER A 772 -15.53 6.06 19.52
N ILE A 773 -14.97 6.40 20.68
CA ILE A 773 -14.98 7.78 21.19
C ILE A 773 -13.58 8.36 21.13
N LYS A 774 -13.46 9.63 20.76
CA LYS A 774 -12.18 10.32 20.58
C LYS A 774 -12.22 11.79 21.00
N ARG A 775 -11.06 12.37 21.26
CA ARG A 775 -10.87 13.80 21.54
C ARG A 775 -9.78 14.42 20.67
N ASP A 776 -9.91 15.72 20.41
CA ASP A 776 -8.94 16.51 19.64
C ASP A 776 -7.71 16.85 20.49
N GLN A 777 -6.54 16.33 20.11
CA GLN A 777 -5.25 16.57 20.77
C GLN A 777 -4.83 18.05 20.82
N SER A 778 -5.35 18.90 19.92
CA SER A 778 -5.08 20.34 19.87
C SER A 778 -6.02 21.15 20.77
N SER A 779 -7.09 20.53 21.27
CA SER A 779 -8.03 21.16 22.18
C SER A 779 -7.48 21.20 23.62
N THR A 780 -7.90 22.20 24.39
CA THR A 780 -7.55 22.27 25.82
C THR A 780 -8.32 21.18 26.56
N ASP A 781 -7.59 20.22 27.10
CA ASP A 781 -8.14 19.17 27.95
C ASP A 781 -8.82 19.77 29.20
N THR A 782 -10.13 19.54 29.35
CA THR A 782 -10.88 20.03 30.51
C THR A 782 -11.04 18.98 31.60
N ASN A 783 -10.48 17.78 31.39
CA ASN A 783 -10.71 16.59 32.22
C ASN A 783 -12.20 16.34 32.42
N SER A 784 -12.99 16.38 31.33
CA SER A 784 -14.44 16.24 31.42
C SER A 784 -15.09 15.61 30.19
N ALA A 785 -16.39 15.30 30.31
CA ALA A 785 -17.17 14.70 29.25
C ALA A 785 -17.29 15.56 27.97
N THR A 786 -16.98 16.87 28.02
CA THR A 786 -17.07 17.75 26.85
C THR A 786 -15.91 17.61 25.88
N ASP A 787 -14.81 17.00 26.31
CA ASP A 787 -13.61 16.82 25.49
C ASP A 787 -13.80 15.69 24.47
N TRP A 788 -14.77 14.81 24.71
CA TRP A 788 -14.96 13.54 24.00
C TRP A 788 -16.18 13.56 23.07
N THR A 789 -15.98 13.05 21.86
CA THR A 789 -17.01 12.88 20.82
C THR A 789 -17.10 11.42 20.38
N TYR A 790 -18.25 11.01 19.84
CA TYR A 790 -18.40 9.70 19.19
C TYR A 790 -18.02 9.82 17.72
N SER A 791 -17.26 8.84 17.20
CA SER A 791 -16.90 8.75 15.78
C SER A 791 -17.27 7.41 15.19
N THR A 792 -17.72 7.41 13.93
CA THR A 792 -18.03 6.19 13.17
C THR A 792 -16.79 5.58 12.51
N PHE A 793 -15.66 6.29 12.52
CA PHE A 793 -14.38 5.87 11.95
C PHE A 793 -13.28 6.01 13.01
N THR A 794 -12.51 4.95 13.24
CA THR A 794 -11.32 4.98 14.10
C THR A 794 -10.09 5.51 13.36
N THR A 795 -9.20 6.18 14.08
CA THR A 795 -7.90 6.70 13.58
C THR A 795 -6.72 6.04 14.33
N PRO A 796 -6.57 4.71 14.25
CA PRO A 796 -5.72 3.93 15.16
C PRO A 796 -4.22 4.23 15.00
N GLY A 797 -3.58 4.73 16.06
CA GLY A 797 -2.14 4.99 16.09
C GLY A 797 -1.75 6.30 15.41
N GLY A 798 -2.66 7.28 15.37
CA GLY A 798 -2.49 8.52 14.63
C GLY A 798 -3.37 9.66 15.11
N VAL A 799 -3.35 10.76 14.36
CA VAL A 799 -4.10 11.97 14.72
C VAL A 799 -5.62 11.76 14.54
N ASN A 800 -6.42 12.26 15.48
CA ASN A 800 -7.89 12.14 15.45
C ASN A 800 -8.54 13.16 14.50
N ASP A 801 -8.11 13.17 13.24
CA ASP A 801 -8.37 14.18 12.20
C ASP A 801 -9.72 14.06 11.46
N ILE A 802 -10.34 12.88 11.42
CA ILE A 802 -11.63 12.68 10.75
C ILE A 802 -12.74 13.48 11.44
N THR A 803 -13.22 14.55 10.77
CA THR A 803 -14.24 15.49 11.26
C THR A 803 -15.67 15.22 10.77
N CYS A 804 -15.85 14.27 9.85
CA CYS A 804 -17.16 13.93 9.27
C CYS A 804 -17.57 12.47 9.58
N SER A 805 -18.76 12.09 9.12
CA SER A 805 -19.31 10.73 9.24
C SER A 805 -20.06 10.31 7.97
N LEU A 806 -19.69 10.90 6.83
CA LEU A 806 -20.29 10.66 5.52
C LEU A 806 -19.25 9.96 4.64
N ASP A 807 -19.75 9.06 3.81
CA ASP A 807 -19.10 8.12 2.90
C ASP A 807 -20.19 7.90 1.83
N GLU A 808 -20.17 8.71 0.76
CA GLU A 808 -21.27 8.78 -0.24
C GLU A 808 -21.21 7.69 -1.32
N ASP A 809 -20.04 7.11 -1.57
CA ASP A 809 -19.80 6.04 -2.55
C ASP A 809 -19.71 4.64 -1.92
N GLU A 810 -19.71 4.53 -0.59
CA GLU A 810 -19.70 3.29 0.19
C GLU A 810 -18.41 2.47 0.05
N ASP A 811 -17.24 3.13 0.08
CA ASP A 811 -15.93 2.46 0.07
C ASP A 811 -15.29 2.28 1.46
N GLY A 812 -15.72 3.04 2.46
CA GLY A 812 -15.22 2.97 3.85
C GLY A 812 -14.22 4.07 4.20
N ILE A 813 -13.89 4.94 3.27
CA ILE A 813 -13.17 6.19 3.48
C ILE A 813 -14.22 7.30 3.67
N PRO A 814 -14.12 8.14 4.71
CA PRO A 814 -15.05 9.25 4.87
C PRO A 814 -14.69 10.43 3.95
N ASP A 815 -15.67 11.02 3.24
CA ASP A 815 -15.51 12.02 2.16
C ASP A 815 -14.53 13.17 2.51
N CYS A 816 -14.48 13.53 3.80
CA CYS A 816 -13.64 14.62 4.31
C CYS A 816 -12.15 14.27 4.38
N SER A 817 -11.76 13.00 4.24
CA SER A 817 -10.37 12.53 4.14
C SER A 817 -9.87 12.53 2.69
N GLU A 818 -10.79 12.64 1.74
CA GLU A 818 -10.56 12.63 0.30
C GLU A 818 -10.62 14.05 -0.30
N GLN A 819 -10.23 15.04 0.48
CA GLN A 819 -10.17 16.44 0.06
C GLN A 819 -8.71 16.91 0.01
N PRO A 820 -8.38 17.91 -0.83
CA PRO A 820 -7.04 18.49 -0.84
C PRO A 820 -6.62 19.01 0.55
N GLY A 821 -5.54 18.44 1.10
CA GLY A 821 -4.98 18.84 2.39
C GLY A 821 -5.70 18.31 3.63
N SER A 822 -6.58 17.31 3.48
CA SER A 822 -7.05 16.48 4.60
C SER A 822 -6.19 15.22 4.76
N THR A 823 -6.35 14.54 5.90
CA THR A 823 -5.70 13.27 6.20
C THR A 823 -6.66 12.31 6.91
N PHE A 824 -6.32 11.02 6.90
CA PHE A 824 -6.96 9.97 7.70
C PHE A 824 -5.91 9.40 8.66
N ALA A 825 -6.04 9.63 9.97
CA ALA A 825 -5.00 9.29 10.95
C ALA A 825 -3.60 9.89 10.62
N GLY A 826 -3.56 11.00 9.88
CA GLY A 826 -2.33 11.60 9.34
C GLY A 826 -1.83 11.01 8.01
N LEU A 827 -2.57 10.10 7.38
CA LEU A 827 -2.26 9.54 6.05
C LEU A 827 -2.89 10.42 4.94
N PRO A 828 -2.14 10.82 3.88
CA PRO A 828 -2.59 11.77 2.87
C PRO A 828 -3.32 11.09 1.70
N LEU A 829 -4.48 10.46 1.96
CA LEU A 829 -5.19 9.61 0.98
C LEU A 829 -5.51 10.34 -0.33
N TYR A 830 -5.85 11.63 -0.27
CA TYR A 830 -6.08 12.44 -1.46
C TYR A 830 -4.83 12.57 -2.34
N ASP A 831 -3.65 12.75 -1.74
CA ASP A 831 -2.41 12.88 -2.51
C ASP A 831 -1.97 11.53 -3.09
N TRP A 832 -2.37 10.42 -2.46
CA TRP A 832 -2.20 9.07 -2.99
C TRP A 832 -3.18 8.72 -4.12
N GLY A 833 -4.40 9.26 -4.09
CA GLY A 833 -5.31 9.17 -5.23
C GLY A 833 -6.80 9.19 -4.92
N ALA A 834 -7.21 9.04 -3.66
CA ALA A 834 -8.62 8.90 -3.26
C ALA A 834 -9.48 10.15 -3.58
N ARG A 835 -10.72 9.98 -4.06
CA ARG A 835 -11.61 11.06 -4.51
C ARG A 835 -13.06 10.80 -4.10
N ALA A 836 -13.62 11.65 -3.23
CA ALA A 836 -15.05 11.58 -2.90
C ALA A 836 -15.97 11.52 -4.14
N ASN A 837 -16.91 10.57 -4.13
CA ASN A 837 -17.77 10.12 -5.25
C ASN A 837 -17.06 9.18 -6.26
N GLN A 838 -15.93 8.57 -5.89
CA GLN A 838 -15.22 7.55 -6.65
C GLN A 838 -14.76 6.49 -5.65
N LYS A 839 -15.32 5.28 -5.75
CA LYS A 839 -14.89 4.14 -4.93
C LYS A 839 -13.38 3.92 -5.07
N ASP A 840 -12.67 4.03 -3.96
CA ASP A 840 -11.23 3.92 -3.83
C ASP A 840 -10.90 2.91 -2.71
N PHE A 841 -9.95 2.01 -2.96
CA PHE A 841 -9.40 1.20 -1.86
C PHE A 841 -7.93 0.86 -2.09
N PHE A 842 -7.25 0.57 -0.97
CA PHE A 842 -5.80 0.46 -0.93
C PHE A 842 -5.36 -0.97 -0.63
N ILE A 843 -4.21 -1.39 -1.18
CA ILE A 843 -3.62 -2.70 -0.97
C ILE A 843 -2.11 -2.55 -0.73
N GLU A 844 -1.66 -2.89 0.47
CA GLU A 844 -0.24 -3.02 0.80
C GLU A 844 0.25 -4.42 0.40
N VAL A 845 1.41 -4.50 -0.24
CA VAL A 845 1.92 -5.71 -0.87
C VAL A 845 3.33 -6.03 -0.36
N ASP A 846 3.38 -6.78 0.74
CA ASP A 846 4.62 -7.39 1.20
C ASP A 846 4.99 -8.56 0.29
N TYR A 847 6.29 -8.73 0.01
CA TYR A 847 6.77 -9.84 -0.83
C TYR A 847 8.08 -10.42 -0.35
N MET A 848 8.18 -11.75 -0.35
CA MET A 848 9.40 -12.43 0.09
C MET A 848 10.59 -12.16 -0.84
N ASP A 849 11.75 -11.89 -0.26
CA ASP A 849 13.03 -11.78 -0.97
C ASP A 849 13.36 -13.08 -1.72
N SER A 850 13.09 -13.11 -3.02
CA SER A 850 13.22 -14.28 -3.88
C SER A 850 13.40 -13.87 -5.34
N SER A 851 14.09 -14.72 -6.10
CA SER A 851 14.19 -14.62 -7.57
C SER A 851 13.15 -15.46 -8.31
N ASP A 852 12.17 -16.05 -7.62
CA ASP A 852 11.06 -16.78 -8.25
C ASP A 852 10.02 -15.79 -8.79
N ALA A 853 9.77 -15.84 -10.10
CA ALA A 853 8.83 -14.96 -10.78
C ALA A 853 7.37 -15.09 -10.31
N GLY A 854 7.02 -16.15 -9.56
CA GLY A 854 5.71 -16.25 -8.89
C GLY A 854 5.60 -15.43 -7.61
N ILE A 855 6.72 -15.05 -6.99
CA ILE A 855 6.78 -14.40 -5.68
C ILE A 855 6.95 -12.88 -5.81
N THR A 856 7.86 -12.41 -6.66
CA THR A 856 8.02 -10.96 -6.87
C THR A 856 6.77 -10.37 -7.53
N PRO A 857 6.19 -9.26 -7.01
CA PRO A 857 5.12 -8.53 -7.70
C PRO A 857 5.59 -8.01 -9.06
N HIS A 858 4.74 -8.14 -10.08
CA HIS A 858 4.97 -7.56 -11.40
C HIS A 858 3.99 -6.43 -11.64
N ARG A 859 4.50 -5.24 -12.00
CA ARG A 859 3.69 -4.05 -12.33
C ARG A 859 2.54 -4.39 -13.28
N THR A 860 2.83 -5.09 -14.39
CA THR A 860 1.83 -5.53 -15.37
C THR A 860 0.72 -6.41 -14.79
N ALA A 861 0.98 -7.19 -13.73
CA ALA A 861 -0.05 -7.98 -13.06
C ALA A 861 -0.96 -7.09 -12.19
N LEU A 862 -0.37 -6.16 -11.43
CA LEU A 862 -1.09 -5.23 -10.55
C LEU A 862 -1.94 -4.22 -11.35
N GLU A 863 -1.33 -3.58 -12.35
CA GLU A 863 -2.01 -2.64 -13.27
C GLU A 863 -3.16 -3.32 -14.01
N LYS A 864 -3.05 -4.63 -14.29
CA LYS A 864 -4.13 -5.40 -14.90
C LYS A 864 -5.30 -5.64 -13.94
N VAL A 865 -5.05 -5.92 -12.67
CA VAL A 865 -6.10 -6.00 -11.64
C VAL A 865 -6.78 -4.64 -11.49
N ALA A 866 -6.00 -3.57 -11.34
CA ALA A 866 -6.52 -2.20 -11.25
C ALA A 866 -7.38 -1.83 -12.47
N SER A 867 -6.96 -2.23 -13.68
CA SER A 867 -7.73 -2.01 -14.93
C SER A 867 -9.08 -2.73 -14.95
N SER A 868 -9.16 -3.95 -14.39
CA SER A 868 -10.43 -4.70 -14.29
C SER A 868 -11.41 -4.04 -13.32
N PHE A 869 -10.94 -3.42 -12.23
CA PHE A 869 -11.80 -2.63 -11.33
C PHE A 869 -12.15 -1.25 -11.91
N ALA A 870 -11.22 -0.61 -12.63
CA ALA A 870 -11.44 0.70 -13.26
C ALA A 870 -12.55 0.66 -14.33
N ALA A 871 -12.74 -0.49 -15.00
CA ALA A 871 -13.85 -0.72 -15.91
C ALA A 871 -15.24 -0.60 -15.24
N GLU A 872 -15.31 -0.86 -13.93
CA GLU A 872 -16.52 -0.79 -13.10
C GLU A 872 -16.58 0.51 -12.26
N ASN A 873 -15.76 1.50 -12.61
CA ASN A 873 -15.64 2.77 -11.87
C ASN A 873 -15.22 2.56 -10.41
N ILE A 874 -14.22 1.69 -10.17
CA ILE A 874 -13.55 1.48 -8.88
C ILE A 874 -12.04 1.61 -9.10
N VAL A 875 -11.34 2.35 -8.25
CA VAL A 875 -9.90 2.55 -8.36
C VAL A 875 -9.19 1.78 -7.24
N VAL A 876 -8.09 1.11 -7.60
CA VAL A 876 -7.30 0.26 -6.71
C VAL A 876 -5.90 0.85 -6.59
N HIS A 877 -5.51 1.20 -5.37
CA HIS A 877 -4.21 1.78 -5.07
C HIS A 877 -3.30 0.71 -4.47
N PHE A 878 -2.40 0.16 -5.29
CA PHE A 878 -1.36 -0.75 -4.81
C PHE A 878 -0.18 0.01 -4.20
N ASP A 879 0.39 -0.55 -3.13
CA ASP A 879 1.64 -0.14 -2.51
C ASP A 879 2.58 -1.35 -2.39
N VAL A 880 3.64 -1.38 -3.19
CA VAL A 880 4.75 -2.36 -3.18
C VAL A 880 6.05 -1.71 -2.66
N GLY A 881 5.95 -0.51 -2.10
CA GLY A 881 7.08 0.29 -1.65
C GLY A 881 8.08 0.55 -2.77
N ASP A 882 9.36 0.42 -2.43
CA ASP A 882 10.47 0.81 -3.31
C ASP A 882 10.61 -0.03 -4.59
N LEU A 883 9.87 -1.13 -4.74
CA LEU A 883 10.06 -2.14 -5.79
C LEU A 883 10.03 -1.57 -7.21
N PHE A 884 9.18 -0.57 -7.48
CA PHE A 884 9.18 0.16 -8.76
C PHE A 884 9.61 1.62 -8.65
N HIS A 885 9.87 2.12 -7.43
CA HIS A 885 10.25 3.50 -7.15
C HIS A 885 11.43 3.56 -6.16
N GLN A 886 12.65 3.70 -6.68
CA GLN A 886 13.88 3.67 -5.88
C GLN A 886 14.39 5.06 -5.43
N ALA A 887 13.56 6.11 -5.53
CA ALA A 887 13.91 7.46 -5.08
C ALA A 887 13.33 7.74 -3.68
N GLU A 888 13.87 8.73 -2.98
CA GLU A 888 13.40 9.08 -1.63
C GLU A 888 11.99 9.71 -1.68
N GLY A 889 11.11 9.30 -0.76
CA GLY A 889 9.72 9.71 -0.72
C GLY A 889 8.79 8.66 -1.32
N VAL A 890 7.56 9.06 -1.68
CA VAL A 890 6.52 8.17 -2.19
C VAL A 890 6.15 8.55 -3.63
N SER A 891 5.80 7.57 -4.46
CA SER A 891 5.30 7.77 -5.83
C SER A 891 4.04 6.92 -6.08
N PRO A 892 2.83 7.49 -5.90
CA PRO A 892 1.59 6.75 -6.14
C PRO A 892 1.43 6.23 -7.58
N ALA A 893 2.02 6.93 -8.56
CA ALA A 893 2.05 6.50 -9.97
C ALA A 893 2.94 5.25 -10.20
N ASP A 894 3.83 4.95 -9.26
CA ASP A 894 4.73 3.81 -9.28
C ASP A 894 4.41 2.75 -8.23
N HIS A 895 3.21 2.83 -7.63
CA HIS A 895 2.77 1.93 -6.56
C HIS A 895 3.66 1.99 -5.31
N ASP A 896 4.12 3.19 -4.94
CA ASP A 896 4.80 3.46 -3.67
C ASP A 896 4.00 4.52 -2.89
N LEU A 897 3.42 4.09 -1.77
CA LEU A 897 2.71 4.95 -0.81
C LEU A 897 3.44 4.99 0.55
N GLY A 898 4.67 4.45 0.65
CA GLY A 898 5.49 4.45 1.86
C GLY A 898 5.25 3.27 2.81
N GLY A 899 4.84 2.12 2.28
CA GLY A 899 4.79 0.81 2.95
C GLY A 899 5.10 -0.29 1.93
N GLY A 900 4.70 -1.54 2.16
CA GLY A 900 4.89 -2.64 1.19
C GLY A 900 6.34 -3.11 1.11
N ASP A 901 6.72 -4.04 1.99
CA ASP A 901 8.12 -4.38 2.24
C ASP A 901 8.63 -5.61 1.49
N ARG A 902 9.94 -5.61 1.17
CA ARG A 902 10.66 -6.83 0.80
C ARG A 902 10.97 -7.65 2.06
N VAL A 903 10.10 -8.58 2.38
CA VAL A 903 10.15 -9.36 3.62
C VAL A 903 11.06 -10.58 3.54
N ILE A 904 11.40 -11.14 4.70
CA ILE A 904 12.32 -12.28 4.80
C ILE A 904 11.71 -13.55 4.15
N PHE A 905 12.51 -14.30 3.40
CA PHE A 905 12.03 -15.53 2.76
C PHE A 905 11.72 -16.64 3.77
N ARG A 906 10.58 -17.33 3.55
CA ARG A 906 10.25 -18.61 4.20
C ARG A 906 9.77 -19.62 3.16
N GLN A 907 10.25 -20.85 3.32
CA GLN A 907 9.85 -21.98 2.46
C GLN A 907 8.36 -22.31 2.59
N TYR A 908 7.76 -22.09 3.76
CA TYR A 908 6.36 -22.34 4.07
C TYR A 908 5.82 -21.22 4.98
N THR A 909 4.62 -20.72 4.68
CA THR A 909 3.93 -19.72 5.50
C THR A 909 2.46 -20.11 5.72
N PRO A 910 2.06 -20.47 6.95
CA PRO A 910 0.67 -20.67 7.30
C PRO A 910 -0.11 -19.34 7.26
N TYR A 911 -1.44 -19.42 7.16
CA TYR A 911 -2.29 -18.22 7.17
C TYR A 911 -2.43 -17.71 8.60
N SER A 912 -2.98 -18.57 9.46
CA SER A 912 -3.16 -18.33 10.90
C SER A 912 -1.97 -18.80 11.74
N PHE A 913 -1.96 -18.40 13.01
CA PHE A 913 -0.97 -18.81 14.02
C PHE A 913 -0.74 -20.32 14.03
N ASN A 914 0.53 -20.73 13.99
CA ASN A 914 0.94 -22.13 14.00
C ASN A 914 2.28 -22.25 14.73
N GLN A 915 2.35 -23.12 15.75
CA GLN A 915 3.43 -23.10 16.73
C GLN A 915 4.82 -23.25 16.07
N GLY A 916 5.60 -22.16 16.13
CA GLY A 916 7.00 -22.13 15.68
C GLY A 916 7.23 -21.80 14.21
N VAL A 917 6.21 -21.32 13.47
CA VAL A 917 6.37 -20.83 12.09
C VAL A 917 5.61 -19.51 11.92
N GLU A 918 6.31 -18.49 11.40
CA GLU A 918 5.71 -17.18 11.06
C GLU A 918 4.59 -17.35 10.02
N SER A 919 3.40 -16.92 10.38
CA SER A 919 2.20 -16.85 9.54
C SER A 919 2.04 -15.47 8.91
N LEU A 920 1.06 -15.28 8.01
CA LEU A 920 0.73 -13.97 7.41
C LEU A 920 0.66 -12.83 8.45
N PHE A 921 -0.05 -13.04 9.55
CA PHE A 921 -0.23 -12.04 10.60
C PHE A 921 1.06 -11.65 11.35
N HIS A 922 2.13 -12.45 11.26
CA HIS A 922 3.43 -12.09 11.80
C HIS A 922 4.15 -11.08 10.91
N TYR A 923 4.09 -11.28 9.59
CA TYR A 923 4.60 -10.30 8.62
C TYR A 923 3.81 -8.99 8.70
N LYS A 924 2.47 -9.07 8.67
CA LYS A 924 1.61 -7.90 8.88
C LYS A 924 1.97 -7.17 10.18
N MET A 925 2.10 -7.88 11.30
CA MET A 925 2.44 -7.24 12.57
C MET A 925 3.83 -6.58 12.55
N ALA A 926 4.82 -7.15 11.85
CA ALA A 926 6.17 -6.59 11.79
C ALA A 926 6.28 -5.34 10.89
N ASN A 927 5.58 -5.31 9.75
CA ASN A 927 5.81 -4.33 8.68
C ASN A 927 4.66 -3.32 8.48
N PHE A 928 3.42 -3.71 8.80
CA PHE A 928 2.23 -2.90 8.50
C PHE A 928 2.04 -1.74 9.47
N ASP A 929 1.92 -0.52 8.94
CA ASP A 929 1.53 0.65 9.72
C ASP A 929 0.07 0.51 10.19
N MET A 930 -0.13 0.47 11.51
CA MET A 930 -1.45 0.26 12.10
C MET A 930 -2.49 1.32 11.72
N ARG A 931 -2.06 2.53 11.31
CA ARG A 931 -2.93 3.60 10.79
C ARG A 931 -3.62 3.22 9.49
N ARG A 932 -3.00 2.36 8.68
CA ARG A 932 -3.53 1.86 7.40
C ARG A 932 -4.63 0.81 7.59
N LYS A 933 -4.73 0.19 8.77
CA LYS A 933 -5.66 -0.92 9.03
C LYS A 933 -7.13 -0.68 8.64
N PRO A 934 -7.73 0.52 8.82
CA PRO A 934 -9.13 0.74 8.47
C PRO A 934 -9.42 0.82 6.97
N ILE A 935 -8.39 1.02 6.13
CA ILE A 935 -8.51 1.48 4.74
C ILE A 935 -7.65 0.68 3.73
N PHE A 936 -6.66 -0.09 4.20
CA PHE A 936 -5.85 -1.00 3.39
C PHE A 936 -6.23 -2.47 3.59
N HIS A 937 -6.27 -3.21 2.49
CA HIS A 937 -6.02 -4.65 2.48
C HIS A 937 -4.51 -4.91 2.58
N TYR A 938 -4.12 -6.03 3.17
CA TYR A 938 -2.74 -6.47 3.27
C TYR A 938 -2.57 -7.79 2.51
N MET A 939 -1.69 -7.76 1.50
CA MET A 939 -1.35 -8.89 0.64
C MET A 939 0.08 -9.34 0.92
N LEU A 940 0.26 -10.64 1.20
CA LEU A 940 1.59 -11.26 1.27
C LEU A 940 1.85 -12.14 0.05
N MET A 941 2.86 -11.79 -0.75
CA MET A 941 3.42 -12.66 -1.78
C MET A 941 4.41 -13.65 -1.14
N ALA A 942 3.91 -14.85 -0.84
CA ALA A 942 4.65 -15.93 -0.16
C ALA A 942 5.15 -17.00 -1.13
N ASN A 943 6.11 -17.81 -0.68
CA ASN A 943 6.61 -18.94 -1.46
C ASN A 943 5.58 -20.07 -1.63
N SER A 944 5.04 -20.60 -0.52
CA SER A 944 4.26 -21.84 -0.57
C SER A 944 3.43 -22.11 0.69
N ARG A 945 2.29 -22.77 0.48
CA ARG A 945 1.40 -23.36 1.49
C ARG A 945 1.78 -24.78 1.90
N ASN A 946 2.61 -25.46 1.12
CA ASN A 946 3.16 -26.77 1.49
C ASN A 946 4.40 -26.60 2.38
N VAL A 947 4.48 -27.42 3.44
CA VAL A 947 5.59 -27.43 4.42
C VAL A 947 6.95 -27.73 3.78
N ASP A 948 6.98 -28.47 2.68
CA ASP A 948 8.19 -28.76 1.90
C ASP A 948 8.52 -27.69 0.85
N GLY A 949 7.75 -26.60 0.80
CA GLY A 949 7.92 -25.49 -0.15
C GLY A 949 7.53 -25.81 -1.59
N SER A 950 7.01 -27.01 -1.88
CA SER A 950 6.58 -27.38 -3.23
C SER A 950 5.32 -26.60 -3.66
N ALA A 951 5.17 -26.38 -4.97
CA ALA A 951 3.97 -25.74 -5.53
C ALA A 951 2.68 -26.40 -5.02
N GLY A 952 1.77 -25.58 -4.49
CA GLY A 952 0.53 -26.03 -3.84
C GLY A 952 -0.66 -25.18 -4.29
N SER A 953 -1.51 -24.81 -3.34
CA SER A 953 -2.54 -23.78 -3.51
C SER A 953 -1.95 -22.50 -4.13
N SER A 954 -2.75 -21.79 -4.95
CA SER A 954 -2.37 -20.50 -5.54
C SER A 954 -2.45 -19.35 -4.55
N GLY A 955 -3.38 -19.42 -3.60
CA GLY A 955 -3.62 -18.36 -2.65
C GLY A 955 -4.60 -18.75 -1.54
N VAL A 956 -4.79 -17.82 -0.61
CA VAL A 956 -5.72 -17.97 0.51
C VAL A 956 -6.11 -16.59 1.01
N ALA A 957 -7.39 -16.38 1.27
CA ALA A 957 -7.94 -15.12 1.73
C ALA A 957 -9.12 -15.30 2.70
N GLU A 958 -9.47 -14.22 3.38
CA GLU A 958 -10.68 -14.14 4.19
C GLU A 958 -11.90 -13.73 3.38
N ILE A 959 -13.09 -14.22 3.76
CA ILE A 959 -14.34 -13.65 3.24
C ILE A 959 -14.71 -12.40 4.04
N ASN A 960 -15.03 -11.30 3.35
CA ASN A 960 -15.34 -9.98 3.95
C ASN A 960 -14.20 -9.47 4.87
N GLY A 961 -12.95 -9.71 4.47
CA GLY A 961 -11.74 -9.44 5.24
C GLY A 961 -10.82 -8.42 4.56
N ASN A 962 -9.62 -8.25 5.11
CA ASN A 962 -8.59 -7.38 4.54
C ASN A 962 -7.20 -8.02 4.55
N ASP A 963 -7.16 -9.35 4.53
CA ASP A 963 -5.94 -10.14 4.58
C ASP A 963 -5.97 -11.21 3.48
N LEU A 964 -4.91 -11.30 2.68
CA LEU A 964 -4.78 -12.28 1.60
C LEU A 964 -3.32 -12.69 1.37
N MET A 965 -3.11 -13.90 0.85
CA MET A 965 -1.79 -14.43 0.51
C MET A 965 -1.80 -15.01 -0.90
N ILE A 966 -0.78 -14.65 -1.68
CA ILE A 966 -0.49 -15.25 -2.98
C ILE A 966 0.68 -16.21 -2.78
N SER A 967 0.61 -17.44 -3.30
CA SER A 967 1.57 -18.51 -3.03
C SER A 967 1.99 -19.30 -4.28
N LEU A 968 2.34 -18.54 -5.33
CA LEU A 968 2.74 -19.06 -6.65
C LEU A 968 4.23 -19.49 -6.73
N GLY A 969 4.97 -19.51 -5.63
CA GLY A 969 6.37 -19.95 -5.59
C GLY A 969 6.56 -21.44 -5.90
N ASN A 970 7.66 -21.78 -6.56
CA ASN A 970 7.99 -23.12 -7.09
C ASN A 970 7.00 -23.71 -8.12
N TRP A 971 6.00 -22.94 -8.58
CA TRP A 971 5.11 -23.36 -9.68
C TRP A 971 5.87 -23.58 -11.00
N GLY A 972 7.02 -22.94 -11.15
CA GLY A 972 7.88 -23.04 -12.34
C GLY A 972 7.75 -21.87 -13.31
N LEU A 973 7.11 -20.78 -12.87
CA LEU A 973 7.04 -19.50 -13.58
C LEU A 973 8.44 -18.92 -13.80
N SER A 974 8.60 -18.12 -14.85
CA SER A 974 9.89 -17.54 -15.24
C SER A 974 9.73 -16.43 -16.26
N LEU A 975 10.64 -15.46 -16.26
CA LEU A 975 10.69 -14.38 -17.26
C LEU A 975 11.62 -14.72 -18.45
N ASP A 976 12.01 -15.98 -18.61
CA ASP A 976 13.04 -16.44 -19.55
C ASP A 976 12.66 -16.25 -21.04
N ASN A 977 11.37 -16.11 -21.35
CA ASN A 977 10.82 -15.85 -22.68
C ASN A 977 9.43 -15.21 -22.58
N GLN A 978 8.91 -14.65 -23.68
CA GLN A 978 7.64 -13.92 -23.69
C GLN A 978 6.43 -14.76 -23.22
N ILE A 979 6.34 -16.04 -23.61
CA ILE A 979 5.18 -16.88 -23.23
C ILE A 979 5.23 -17.21 -21.74
N SER A 980 6.42 -17.51 -21.20
CA SER A 980 6.59 -17.72 -19.75
C SER A 980 6.39 -16.44 -18.93
N THR A 981 6.77 -15.29 -19.49
CA THR A 981 6.52 -13.95 -18.91
C THR A 981 5.03 -13.66 -18.85
N ASN A 982 4.31 -13.86 -19.95
CA ASN A 982 2.85 -13.75 -20.03
C ASN A 982 2.16 -14.67 -19.00
N LEU A 983 2.59 -15.93 -18.88
CA LEU A 983 2.08 -16.87 -17.88
C LEU A 983 2.29 -16.36 -16.44
N ALA A 984 3.47 -15.83 -16.14
CA ALA A 984 3.75 -15.27 -14.81
C ALA A 984 2.83 -14.09 -14.49
N TYR A 985 2.68 -13.13 -15.41
CA TYR A 985 1.84 -11.96 -15.22
C TYR A 985 0.35 -12.32 -15.13
N ASN A 986 -0.14 -13.16 -16.05
CA ASN A 986 -1.56 -13.53 -16.12
C ASN A 986 -2.00 -14.40 -14.93
N TYR A 987 -1.16 -15.33 -14.44
CA TYR A 987 -1.49 -16.11 -13.24
C TYR A 987 -1.41 -15.28 -11.98
N GLN A 988 -0.40 -14.40 -11.85
CA GLN A 988 -0.33 -13.49 -10.71
C GLN A 988 -1.55 -12.55 -10.67
N ALA A 989 -1.92 -11.93 -11.80
CA ALA A 989 -3.09 -11.06 -11.91
C ALA A 989 -4.40 -11.81 -11.60
N ALA A 990 -4.60 -13.00 -12.17
CA ALA A 990 -5.79 -13.81 -11.95
C ALA A 990 -5.93 -14.27 -10.49
N THR A 991 -4.85 -14.73 -9.86
CA THR A 991 -4.87 -15.14 -8.45
C THR A 991 -5.10 -13.94 -7.54
N ILE A 992 -4.44 -12.79 -7.77
CA ILE A 992 -4.68 -11.57 -6.97
C ILE A 992 -6.16 -11.15 -7.06
N MET A 993 -6.74 -11.09 -8.27
CA MET A 993 -8.15 -10.71 -8.41
C MET A 993 -9.10 -11.72 -7.75
N HIS A 994 -8.76 -13.00 -7.73
CA HIS A 994 -9.53 -14.06 -7.07
C HIS A 994 -9.48 -13.95 -5.54
N GLU A 995 -8.28 -13.91 -4.95
CA GLU A 995 -8.11 -13.77 -3.50
C GLU A 995 -8.71 -12.45 -2.98
N LEU A 996 -8.59 -11.38 -3.77
CA LEU A 996 -9.22 -10.10 -3.46
C LEU A 996 -10.75 -10.19 -3.51
N GLY A 997 -11.31 -10.95 -4.47
CA GLY A 997 -12.75 -11.20 -4.53
C GLY A 997 -13.31 -11.85 -3.26
N HIS A 998 -12.55 -12.77 -2.62
CA HIS A 998 -12.92 -13.28 -1.29
C HIS A 998 -12.96 -12.17 -0.24
N ASN A 999 -11.91 -11.34 -0.14
CA ASN A 999 -11.89 -10.21 0.81
C ASN A 999 -13.07 -9.26 0.60
N LEU A 1000 -13.50 -9.07 -0.66
CA LEU A 1000 -14.68 -8.28 -1.04
C LEU A 1000 -16.02 -9.00 -0.87
N GLY A 1001 -16.03 -10.24 -0.36
CA GLY A 1001 -17.24 -10.97 0.04
C GLY A 1001 -17.72 -12.07 -0.91
N LEU A 1002 -16.99 -12.37 -1.99
CA LEU A 1002 -17.38 -13.37 -2.99
C LEU A 1002 -16.96 -14.80 -2.60
N ASP A 1003 -17.81 -15.77 -2.91
CA ASP A 1003 -17.47 -17.21 -2.97
C ASP A 1003 -17.11 -17.61 -4.43
N HIS A 1004 -16.57 -18.81 -4.65
CA HIS A 1004 -16.19 -19.32 -5.98
C HIS A 1004 -17.31 -19.37 -7.04
N GLY A 1005 -18.58 -19.40 -6.62
CA GLY A 1005 -19.76 -19.33 -7.47
C GLY A 1005 -20.50 -17.98 -7.37
N GLY A 1006 -19.81 -16.94 -6.91
CA GLY A 1006 -20.28 -15.59 -6.62
C GLY A 1006 -20.84 -15.46 -5.21
N ASN A 1007 -22.00 -16.09 -4.96
CA ASN A 1007 -22.71 -16.03 -3.67
C ASN A 1007 -22.86 -17.40 -2.99
N ASN A 1008 -22.09 -18.38 -3.44
CA ASN A 1008 -22.05 -19.75 -2.94
C ASN A 1008 -20.78 -20.47 -3.41
N ALA A 1009 -20.34 -21.50 -2.69
CA ALA A 1009 -19.11 -22.24 -3.00
C ALA A 1009 -19.16 -23.21 -4.22
N VAL A 1010 -20.18 -23.13 -5.10
CA VAL A 1010 -20.29 -24.04 -6.26
C VAL A 1010 -19.31 -23.61 -7.34
N ASN A 1011 -18.30 -24.45 -7.54
CA ASN A 1011 -17.23 -24.26 -8.51
C ASN A 1011 -17.58 -24.77 -9.92
N TYR A 1012 -16.71 -24.48 -10.90
CA TYR A 1012 -16.73 -25.03 -12.26
C TYR A 1012 -18.01 -24.84 -13.08
N LYS A 1013 -18.82 -23.83 -12.73
CA LYS A 1013 -20.08 -23.46 -13.41
C LYS A 1013 -19.76 -22.96 -14.83
N PRO A 1014 -20.18 -23.60 -15.93
CA PRO A 1014 -19.85 -23.12 -17.28
C PRO A 1014 -20.46 -21.75 -17.58
N ASN A 1015 -21.73 -21.56 -17.21
CA ASN A 1015 -22.52 -20.36 -17.47
C ASN A 1015 -22.26 -19.17 -16.51
N HIS A 1016 -21.12 -19.17 -15.80
CA HIS A 1016 -20.76 -18.14 -14.83
C HIS A 1016 -19.33 -17.66 -15.10
N LEU A 1017 -19.23 -16.67 -15.98
CA LEU A 1017 -17.97 -16.07 -16.44
C LEU A 1017 -17.38 -15.14 -15.37
N SER A 1018 -16.65 -15.73 -14.43
CA SER A 1018 -15.99 -15.04 -13.33
C SER A 1018 -14.60 -15.60 -13.05
N ILE A 1019 -13.65 -14.75 -12.65
CA ILE A 1019 -12.34 -15.18 -12.16
C ILE A 1019 -12.46 -15.95 -10.83
N MET A 1020 -13.54 -15.77 -10.06
CA MET A 1020 -13.85 -16.53 -8.84
C MET A 1020 -14.10 -18.01 -9.11
N ASN A 1021 -14.42 -18.37 -10.36
CA ASN A 1021 -14.75 -19.72 -10.76
C ASN A 1021 -13.50 -20.44 -11.31
N TYR A 1022 -13.10 -21.57 -10.70
CA TYR A 1022 -11.92 -22.35 -11.09
C TYR A 1022 -11.89 -22.85 -12.54
N LEU A 1023 -13.03 -22.85 -13.24
CA LEU A 1023 -13.03 -23.09 -14.68
C LEU A 1023 -12.20 -22.04 -15.42
N TYR A 1024 -12.29 -20.79 -14.95
CA TYR A 1024 -11.77 -19.60 -15.62
C TYR A 1024 -10.55 -18.96 -14.95
N GLN A 1025 -10.42 -19.00 -13.62
CA GLN A 1025 -9.31 -18.38 -12.86
C GLN A 1025 -7.95 -18.44 -13.60
N LEU A 1026 -7.36 -19.63 -13.77
CA LEU A 1026 -6.07 -19.82 -14.45
C LEU A 1026 -6.17 -20.03 -15.98
N ARG A 1027 -7.31 -19.68 -16.60
CA ARG A 1027 -7.54 -19.82 -18.06
C ARG A 1027 -8.03 -18.54 -18.74
N GLY A 1028 -8.46 -17.54 -17.97
CA GLY A 1028 -9.13 -16.35 -18.49
C GLY A 1028 -10.56 -16.64 -18.94
N LEU A 1029 -11.37 -15.59 -19.00
CA LEU A 1029 -12.77 -15.65 -19.48
C LEU A 1029 -12.82 -15.93 -20.99
N ALA A 1030 -13.87 -16.65 -21.40
CA ALA A 1030 -14.11 -16.93 -22.81
C ALA A 1030 -14.77 -15.73 -23.52
N THR A 1031 -14.62 -15.64 -24.85
CA THR A 1031 -15.35 -14.65 -25.66
C THR A 1031 -16.68 -15.25 -26.10
N ILE A 1032 -17.79 -14.66 -25.64
CA ILE A 1032 -19.14 -15.08 -26.04
C ILE A 1032 -19.29 -15.05 -27.56
N GLY A 1033 -19.87 -16.13 -28.11
CA GLY A 1033 -20.07 -16.34 -29.54
C GLY A 1033 -18.81 -16.72 -30.34
N ASN A 1034 -17.65 -16.88 -29.69
CA ASN A 1034 -16.40 -17.27 -30.35
C ASN A 1034 -15.65 -18.35 -29.54
N ASN A 1035 -15.94 -19.62 -29.83
CA ASN A 1035 -15.37 -20.80 -29.15
C ASN A 1035 -15.58 -20.79 -27.62
N GLU A 1036 -16.70 -20.25 -27.13
CA GLU A 1036 -17.00 -20.08 -25.70
C GLU A 1036 -16.98 -21.37 -24.85
N GLY A 1037 -17.09 -22.55 -25.48
CA GLY A 1037 -16.90 -23.85 -24.82
C GLY A 1037 -15.43 -24.25 -24.56
N ASP A 1038 -14.43 -23.52 -25.08
CA ASP A 1038 -13.02 -23.95 -25.07
C ASP A 1038 -12.45 -24.14 -23.65
N ARG A 1039 -12.88 -23.34 -22.67
CA ARG A 1039 -12.50 -23.48 -21.25
C ARG A 1039 -13.10 -24.74 -20.64
N TYR A 1040 -14.36 -25.02 -20.95
CA TYR A 1040 -15.05 -26.25 -20.57
C TYR A 1040 -14.34 -27.47 -21.16
N TYR A 1041 -13.98 -27.43 -22.44
CA TYR A 1041 -13.26 -28.50 -23.12
C TYR A 1041 -11.83 -28.68 -22.61
N SER A 1042 -11.08 -27.61 -22.36
CA SER A 1042 -9.72 -27.69 -21.81
C SER A 1042 -9.68 -28.20 -20.35
N SER A 1043 -10.78 -28.06 -19.63
CA SER A 1043 -10.97 -28.60 -18.28
C SER A 1043 -11.43 -30.07 -18.28
N ARG A 1044 -12.49 -30.40 -19.04
CA ARG A 1044 -13.14 -31.72 -19.02
C ARG A 1044 -12.60 -32.72 -20.04
N TYR A 1045 -12.24 -32.22 -21.22
CA TYR A 1045 -12.02 -33.03 -22.44
C TYR A 1045 -10.67 -32.79 -23.10
N ARG A 1046 -9.69 -32.20 -22.41
CA ARG A 1046 -8.34 -31.84 -22.91
C ARG A 1046 -7.67 -32.86 -23.85
N ASN A 1047 -7.84 -34.15 -23.56
CA ASN A 1047 -7.23 -35.26 -24.32
C ASN A 1047 -8.23 -36.02 -25.24
N ASN A 1048 -9.45 -35.51 -25.41
CA ASN A 1048 -10.47 -36.08 -26.28
C ASN A 1048 -10.24 -35.61 -27.73
N PRO A 1049 -10.18 -36.52 -28.72
CA PRO A 1049 -9.94 -36.15 -30.12
C PRO A 1049 -11.07 -35.33 -30.79
N ASN A 1050 -12.27 -35.27 -30.20
CA ASN A 1050 -13.42 -34.57 -30.80
C ASN A 1050 -13.43 -33.07 -30.49
N CYS A 1051 -13.26 -32.70 -29.22
CA CYS A 1051 -13.40 -31.31 -28.75
C CYS A 1051 -12.22 -30.82 -27.87
N GLY A 1052 -11.18 -31.64 -27.63
CA GLY A 1052 -10.12 -31.31 -26.67
C GLY A 1052 -9.24 -30.13 -27.09
N VAL A 1053 -9.12 -29.12 -26.21
CA VAL A 1053 -8.33 -27.89 -26.43
C VAL A 1053 -7.20 -27.80 -25.39
N GLN A 1054 -5.95 -27.55 -25.82
CA GLN A 1054 -4.83 -27.33 -24.90
C GLN A 1054 -4.81 -25.88 -24.39
N THR A 1055 -4.13 -25.60 -23.28
CA THR A 1055 -4.07 -24.23 -22.72
C THR A 1055 -3.43 -23.22 -23.68
N ALA A 1056 -2.51 -23.69 -24.52
CA ALA A 1056 -1.85 -22.88 -25.55
C ALA A 1056 -2.78 -22.45 -26.71
N ASP A 1057 -3.87 -23.21 -26.95
CA ASP A 1057 -4.80 -22.96 -28.06
C ASP A 1057 -6.01 -22.09 -27.63
N LEU A 1058 -6.09 -21.71 -26.35
CA LEU A 1058 -7.18 -20.91 -25.79
C LEU A 1058 -7.12 -19.46 -26.31
N ILE A 1059 -8.20 -19.02 -26.96
CA ILE A 1059 -8.36 -17.61 -27.34
C ILE A 1059 -8.42 -16.79 -26.05
N ASN A 1060 -7.68 -15.68 -25.97
CA ASN A 1060 -7.57 -14.87 -24.75
C ASN A 1060 -7.05 -15.66 -23.52
N GLY A 1061 -6.31 -16.75 -23.77
CA GLY A 1061 -5.73 -17.63 -22.76
C GLY A 1061 -4.44 -17.08 -22.12
N PRO A 1062 -3.97 -17.73 -21.03
CA PRO A 1062 -2.93 -17.19 -20.15
C PRO A 1062 -1.52 -17.14 -20.78
N GLN A 1063 -1.32 -17.77 -21.94
CA GLN A 1063 -0.07 -17.70 -22.71
C GLN A 1063 -0.01 -16.46 -23.65
N GLY A 1064 -1.14 -15.81 -23.92
CA GLY A 1064 -1.21 -14.59 -24.73
C GLY A 1064 -0.78 -13.33 -23.97
N SER A 1065 -0.64 -12.20 -24.68
CA SER A 1065 -0.32 -10.90 -24.04
C SER A 1065 -1.29 -10.62 -22.89
N PRO A 1066 -0.84 -10.01 -21.78
CA PRO A 1066 -1.72 -9.58 -20.69
C PRO A 1066 -2.93 -8.76 -21.17
N ASP A 1067 -2.80 -7.94 -22.21
CA ASP A 1067 -3.90 -7.14 -22.77
C ASP A 1067 -5.03 -8.01 -23.34
N ASN A 1068 -4.67 -9.17 -23.90
CA ASN A 1068 -5.62 -10.12 -24.48
C ASN A 1068 -6.18 -11.10 -23.45
N PHE A 1069 -5.56 -11.26 -22.28
CA PHE A 1069 -6.06 -12.15 -21.23
C PHE A 1069 -7.27 -11.51 -20.53
N VAL A 1070 -8.47 -12.05 -20.72
CA VAL A 1070 -9.68 -11.44 -20.15
C VAL A 1070 -9.93 -11.96 -18.74
N MET A 1071 -10.08 -11.04 -17.77
CA MET A 1071 -10.42 -11.34 -16.38
C MET A 1071 -11.36 -10.27 -15.82
N SER A 1072 -12.40 -10.72 -15.12
CA SER A 1072 -13.47 -9.91 -14.51
C SER A 1072 -14.23 -10.79 -13.51
N PHE A 1073 -15.00 -10.19 -12.61
CA PHE A 1073 -16.15 -10.87 -12.00
C PHE A 1073 -17.33 -10.89 -12.98
N SER A 1074 -18.37 -11.69 -12.71
CA SER A 1074 -19.54 -11.80 -13.57
C SER A 1074 -20.54 -10.67 -13.34
N HIS A 1075 -21.16 -10.20 -14.42
CA HIS A 1075 -22.30 -9.26 -14.42
C HIS A 1075 -23.68 -9.96 -14.39
N GLY A 1076 -23.73 -11.28 -14.18
CA GLY A 1076 -25.00 -12.01 -14.05
C GLY A 1076 -25.82 -12.14 -15.35
N PHE A 1077 -25.22 -11.94 -16.52
CA PHE A 1077 -25.91 -12.00 -17.82
C PHE A 1077 -26.18 -13.43 -18.33
N GLY A 1078 -25.58 -14.45 -17.72
CA GLY A 1078 -25.75 -15.86 -18.10
C GLY A 1078 -27.11 -16.42 -17.66
N ASN A 1079 -27.86 -17.00 -18.59
CA ASN A 1079 -29.06 -17.74 -18.22
C ASN A 1079 -28.72 -18.98 -17.37
N ALA A 1080 -29.67 -19.42 -16.54
CA ALA A 1080 -29.50 -20.61 -15.71
C ALA A 1080 -29.36 -21.88 -16.55
N LEU A 1081 -28.33 -22.67 -16.28
CA LEU A 1081 -28.02 -23.95 -16.93
C LEU A 1081 -28.65 -25.08 -16.11
N ASP A 1082 -29.73 -25.68 -16.60
CA ASP A 1082 -30.37 -26.84 -15.98
C ASP A 1082 -29.70 -28.14 -16.44
N GLU A 1083 -28.89 -28.75 -15.59
CA GLU A 1083 -28.15 -29.99 -15.88
C GLU A 1083 -29.04 -31.21 -16.10
N ALA A 1084 -30.34 -31.11 -15.80
CA ALA A 1084 -31.32 -32.13 -16.15
C ALA A 1084 -31.82 -32.01 -17.61
N ASN A 1085 -31.66 -30.84 -18.24
CA ASN A 1085 -32.23 -30.50 -19.55
C ASN A 1085 -31.33 -29.52 -20.34
N ILE A 1086 -30.04 -29.80 -20.44
CA ILE A 1086 -29.06 -28.97 -21.15
C ILE A 1086 -29.39 -29.01 -22.64
N ASN A 1087 -29.80 -27.87 -23.21
CA ASN A 1087 -29.91 -27.69 -24.66
C ASN A 1087 -28.60 -27.10 -25.18
N GLU A 1088 -27.81 -27.93 -25.88
CA GLU A 1088 -26.47 -27.59 -26.36
C GLU A 1088 -26.46 -26.39 -27.31
N ALA A 1089 -27.56 -26.20 -28.07
CA ALA A 1089 -27.75 -25.07 -28.97
C ALA A 1089 -27.78 -23.69 -28.27
N ASN A 1090 -27.97 -23.65 -26.94
CA ASN A 1090 -27.98 -22.41 -26.15
C ASN A 1090 -26.57 -21.98 -25.68
N GLY A 1091 -25.53 -22.80 -25.88
CA GLY A 1091 -24.15 -22.47 -25.47
C GLY A 1091 -23.98 -22.28 -23.97
N LEU A 1092 -23.33 -21.18 -23.56
CA LEU A 1092 -23.26 -20.75 -22.15
C LEU A 1092 -24.53 -20.01 -21.67
N GLY A 1093 -25.48 -19.72 -22.57
CA GLY A 1093 -26.73 -19.04 -22.22
C GLY A 1093 -26.64 -17.52 -22.06
N TYR A 1094 -25.54 -16.88 -22.46
CA TYR A 1094 -25.41 -15.42 -22.60
C TYR A 1094 -26.03 -14.90 -23.91
N PRO A 1095 -26.40 -13.61 -24.01
CA PRO A 1095 -26.78 -13.00 -25.28
C PRO A 1095 -25.68 -13.14 -26.34
N GLY A 1096 -26.00 -13.75 -27.48
CA GLY A 1096 -25.01 -14.02 -28.54
C GLY A 1096 -24.24 -15.34 -28.41
N SER A 1097 -24.59 -16.20 -27.43
CA SER A 1097 -23.97 -17.52 -27.27
C SER A 1097 -24.04 -18.39 -28.52
N THR A 1098 -23.02 -19.22 -28.70
CA THR A 1098 -22.94 -20.25 -29.76
C THR A 1098 -22.99 -21.64 -29.15
N ALA A 1099 -23.52 -22.62 -29.90
CA ALA A 1099 -23.74 -23.96 -29.37
C ALA A 1099 -22.47 -24.63 -28.80
N ILE A 1100 -22.62 -25.35 -27.69
CA ILE A 1100 -21.55 -26.09 -26.99
C ILE A 1100 -21.93 -27.57 -26.93
N ASP A 1101 -21.10 -28.42 -27.54
CA ASP A 1101 -21.10 -29.88 -27.39
C ASP A 1101 -20.63 -30.24 -25.96
N TYR A 1102 -21.56 -30.30 -25.00
CA TYR A 1102 -21.23 -30.53 -23.58
C TYR A 1102 -20.77 -31.96 -23.33
N ASN A 1103 -21.11 -32.92 -24.19
CA ASN A 1103 -20.74 -34.33 -24.00
C ASN A 1103 -19.58 -34.83 -24.91
N CYS A 1104 -19.12 -33.97 -25.81
CA CYS A 1104 -18.01 -34.16 -26.75
C CYS A 1104 -18.27 -35.23 -27.85
N ASN A 1105 -19.50 -35.32 -28.37
CA ASN A 1105 -19.90 -36.31 -29.40
C ASN A 1105 -20.06 -35.78 -30.84
N LEU A 1106 -19.90 -34.48 -31.07
CA LEU A 1106 -20.06 -33.74 -32.34
C LEU A 1106 -21.50 -33.48 -32.82
N ASP A 1107 -22.52 -33.82 -32.02
CA ASP A 1107 -23.84 -33.18 -32.07
C ASP A 1107 -23.81 -31.93 -31.17
N VAL A 1108 -24.66 -30.96 -31.49
CA VAL A 1108 -24.86 -29.71 -30.72
C VAL A 1108 -26.34 -29.28 -30.72
N THR A 1109 -27.22 -30.20 -31.12
CA THR A 1109 -28.66 -29.97 -31.30
C THR A 1109 -29.51 -30.79 -30.34
N GLU A 1110 -28.88 -31.60 -29.49
CA GLU A 1110 -29.58 -32.46 -28.55
C GLU A 1110 -29.92 -31.75 -27.22
N THR A 1111 -30.78 -32.41 -26.44
CA THR A 1111 -31.05 -32.03 -25.06
C THR A 1111 -30.67 -33.19 -24.16
N LEU A 1112 -29.72 -32.96 -23.26
CA LEU A 1112 -29.07 -34.00 -22.46
C LEU A 1112 -29.17 -33.72 -20.96
N SER A 1113 -28.86 -34.73 -20.16
CA SER A 1113 -28.66 -34.57 -18.71
C SER A 1113 -27.26 -35.01 -18.34
N GLN A 1114 -26.47 -34.08 -17.80
CA GLN A 1114 -25.05 -34.28 -17.50
C GLN A 1114 -24.61 -33.32 -16.40
N ASP A 1115 -23.83 -33.84 -15.47
CA ASP A 1115 -23.06 -33.09 -14.49
C ASP A 1115 -21.95 -32.31 -15.21
N THR A 1116 -22.08 -30.98 -15.25
CA THR A 1116 -21.14 -30.08 -15.93
C THR A 1116 -20.10 -29.50 -14.98
N ASN A 1117 -20.46 -29.27 -13.72
CA ASN A 1117 -19.56 -28.74 -12.70
C ASN A 1117 -18.68 -29.82 -12.03
N GLY A 1118 -19.00 -31.09 -12.24
CA GLY A 1118 -18.26 -32.27 -11.75
C GLY A 1118 -18.49 -32.58 -10.27
N ASP A 1119 -19.52 -32.02 -9.63
CA ASP A 1119 -19.80 -32.21 -8.20
C ASP A 1119 -20.58 -33.51 -7.89
N SER A 1120 -20.89 -34.30 -8.91
CA SER A 1120 -21.68 -35.55 -8.88
C SER A 1120 -23.18 -35.38 -8.60
N ASN A 1121 -23.70 -34.16 -8.63
CA ASN A 1121 -25.13 -33.88 -8.63
C ASN A 1121 -25.59 -33.41 -10.03
N ILE A 1122 -26.90 -33.39 -10.22
CA ILE A 1122 -27.54 -32.78 -11.39
C ILE A 1122 -28.39 -31.64 -10.83
N ALA A 1123 -27.97 -30.40 -11.09
CA ALA A 1123 -28.55 -29.20 -10.49
C ALA A 1123 -28.87 -28.14 -11.55
N THR A 1124 -29.44 -27.02 -11.11
CA THR A 1124 -29.54 -25.81 -11.94
C THR A 1124 -28.45 -24.83 -11.49
N LEU A 1125 -27.50 -24.54 -12.37
CA LEU A 1125 -26.41 -23.62 -12.13
C LEU A 1125 -26.83 -22.22 -12.57
N SER A 1126 -26.79 -21.23 -11.68
CA SER A 1126 -27.16 -19.83 -11.99
C SER A 1126 -25.94 -18.92 -12.06
N ASP A 1127 -25.90 -18.05 -13.06
CA ASP A 1127 -25.02 -16.88 -13.03
C ASP A 1127 -25.47 -15.90 -11.92
N VAL A 1128 -24.56 -15.04 -11.48
CA VAL A 1128 -24.76 -14.04 -10.42
C VAL A 1128 -23.98 -12.79 -10.80
N ASP A 1129 -24.58 -11.61 -10.63
CA ASP A 1129 -23.89 -10.32 -10.75
C ASP A 1129 -23.05 -10.08 -9.49
N GLU A 1130 -21.77 -10.44 -9.55
CA GLU A 1130 -20.81 -10.33 -8.46
C GLU A 1130 -20.32 -8.90 -8.25
N TRP A 1131 -20.26 -8.09 -9.32
CA TRP A 1131 -19.94 -6.66 -9.20
C TRP A 1131 -20.99 -5.90 -8.39
N SER A 1132 -22.24 -6.38 -8.36
CA SER A 1132 -23.28 -5.87 -7.45
C SER A 1132 -23.16 -6.35 -5.99
N LEU A 1133 -22.28 -7.32 -5.70
CA LEU A 1133 -22.15 -7.96 -4.38
C LEU A 1133 -20.89 -7.57 -3.60
N ILE A 1134 -19.88 -6.99 -4.25
CA ILE A 1134 -18.64 -6.60 -3.56
C ILE A 1134 -18.88 -5.54 -2.48
N GLU A 1135 -18.21 -5.72 -1.35
CA GLU A 1135 -18.29 -4.83 -0.18
C GLU A 1135 -16.90 -4.30 0.15
N LEU A 1136 -16.75 -2.98 0.05
CA LEU A 1136 -15.47 -2.28 0.23
C LEU A 1136 -15.26 -1.84 1.69
N ARG A 1137 -16.32 -1.69 2.50
CA ARG A 1137 -16.23 -1.25 3.91
C ARG A 1137 -15.82 -2.38 4.85
N PHE A 1138 -14.83 -3.20 4.45
CA PHE A 1138 -14.38 -4.42 5.13
C PHE A 1138 -14.10 -4.20 6.63
N TYR A 1139 -13.65 -3.01 7.03
CA TYR A 1139 -13.32 -2.70 8.42
C TYR A 1139 -14.55 -2.57 9.34
N THR A 1140 -15.74 -2.40 8.77
CA THR A 1140 -17.03 -2.50 9.49
C THR A 1140 -17.46 -3.97 9.70
N PHE A 1141 -16.83 -4.90 8.99
CA PHE A 1141 -16.99 -6.34 9.18
C PHE A 1141 -16.03 -6.86 10.25
N PHE A 1142 -16.42 -7.98 10.86
CA PHE A 1142 -15.72 -8.55 12.00
C PHE A 1142 -14.35 -9.15 11.63
N SER A 1143 -14.23 -9.66 10.41
CA SER A 1143 -13.01 -10.18 9.78
C SER A 1143 -11.99 -9.05 9.59
N GLY A 1144 -12.30 -8.04 8.74
CA GLY A 1144 -11.38 -6.93 8.45
C GLY A 1144 -11.01 -6.04 9.64
N ASN A 1145 -11.76 -6.08 10.75
CA ASN A 1145 -11.43 -5.34 11.96
C ASN A 1145 -10.47 -6.08 12.92
N ARG A 1146 -10.28 -7.39 12.78
CA ARG A 1146 -9.43 -8.18 13.69
C ARG A 1146 -7.96 -8.12 13.30
N LEU A 1147 -7.10 -8.67 14.15
CA LEU A 1147 -5.66 -8.84 13.91
C LEU A 1147 -5.35 -10.35 13.84
N GLY A 1148 -5.98 -11.05 12.89
CA GLY A 1148 -5.69 -12.45 12.59
C GLY A 1148 -6.14 -13.52 13.59
N ILE A 1149 -7.06 -13.21 14.50
CA ILE A 1149 -7.56 -14.17 15.50
C ILE A 1149 -8.57 -15.15 14.88
N ASN A 1150 -8.04 -16.23 14.31
CA ASN A 1150 -8.82 -17.32 13.74
C ASN A 1150 -9.14 -18.43 14.78
N THR A 1151 -10.41 -18.80 14.91
CA THR A 1151 -10.92 -19.85 15.81
C THR A 1151 -11.39 -21.12 15.08
N VAL A 1152 -10.46 -21.87 14.46
CA VAL A 1152 -10.80 -23.16 13.79
C VAL A 1152 -10.82 -24.38 14.72
N GLN A 1153 -10.57 -24.24 16.02
CA GLN A 1153 -10.53 -25.39 16.94
C GLN A 1153 -11.66 -25.41 17.98
N ASN A 1154 -12.24 -26.60 18.14
CA ASN A 1154 -13.38 -26.93 19.01
C ASN A 1154 -13.05 -26.94 20.51
N ASP A 1155 -12.07 -26.17 20.98
CA ASP A 1155 -11.81 -26.03 22.42
C ASP A 1155 -12.86 -25.10 23.05
N GLN A 1156 -13.84 -25.73 23.72
CA GLN A 1156 -15.01 -25.09 24.32
C GLN A 1156 -14.68 -24.30 25.61
N SER A 1157 -13.59 -23.53 25.62
CA SER A 1157 -13.18 -22.73 26.77
C SER A 1157 -12.62 -21.35 26.44
N GLU A 1158 -12.43 -20.98 25.17
CA GLU A 1158 -12.02 -19.63 24.82
C GLU A 1158 -13.20 -18.70 24.54
N VAL A 1159 -12.99 -17.42 24.86
CA VAL A 1159 -13.99 -16.34 24.83
C VAL A 1159 -14.22 -15.81 23.40
N SER A 1160 -14.29 -16.71 22.42
CA SER A 1160 -14.41 -16.35 20.99
C SER A 1160 -15.29 -17.33 20.20
N GLN A 1161 -16.55 -17.51 20.66
CA GLN A 1161 -17.61 -18.17 19.86
C GLN A 1161 -18.62 -17.16 19.32
N VAL A 1162 -18.20 -16.48 18.25
CA VAL A 1162 -19.02 -15.79 17.23
C VAL A 1162 -18.53 -16.33 15.86
N PRO A 1163 -19.13 -16.02 14.69
CA PRO A 1163 -18.86 -16.80 13.47
C PRO A 1163 -17.36 -16.78 13.12
N VAL A 1164 -16.83 -17.96 12.83
CA VAL A 1164 -15.41 -18.19 12.51
C VAL A 1164 -15.01 -17.28 11.36
N GLN A 1165 -13.83 -16.67 11.45
CA GLN A 1165 -13.18 -15.94 10.37
C GLN A 1165 -13.05 -16.89 9.18
N HIS A 1166 -13.92 -16.75 8.18
CA HIS A 1166 -14.09 -17.75 7.13
C HIS A 1166 -12.99 -17.55 6.10
N ILE A 1167 -11.99 -18.43 6.13
CA ILE A 1167 -10.83 -18.40 5.25
C ILE A 1167 -11.05 -19.46 4.16
N ILE A 1168 -10.91 -19.04 2.91
CA ILE A 1168 -10.88 -19.94 1.76
C ILE A 1168 -9.42 -20.12 1.37
N GLU A 1169 -8.95 -21.37 1.36
CA GLU A 1169 -7.67 -21.75 0.78
C GLU A 1169 -7.92 -22.46 -0.56
N GLU A 1170 -7.23 -22.01 -1.59
CA GLU A 1170 -7.46 -22.49 -2.96
C GLU A 1170 -7.10 -23.96 -3.13
N GLN A 1171 -7.83 -24.63 -4.04
CA GLN A 1171 -7.44 -25.97 -4.46
C GLN A 1171 -6.14 -25.90 -5.26
N ALA A 1172 -5.13 -26.67 -4.83
CA ALA A 1172 -3.89 -26.82 -5.60
C ALA A 1172 -4.20 -27.24 -7.05
N PRO A 1173 -3.56 -26.63 -8.06
CA PRO A 1173 -3.87 -26.86 -9.45
C PRO A 1173 -3.59 -28.31 -9.83
N PRO A 1174 -4.28 -28.86 -10.84
CA PRO A 1174 -3.98 -30.19 -11.35
C PRO A 1174 -2.51 -30.32 -11.75
N ARG A 1175 -1.87 -31.41 -11.35
CA ARG A 1175 -0.43 -31.68 -11.62
C ARG A 1175 -0.01 -31.43 -13.08
N TYR A 1176 -0.89 -31.71 -14.04
CA TYR A 1176 -0.61 -31.49 -15.46
C TYR A 1176 -0.33 -30.01 -15.78
N LEU A 1177 -0.93 -29.06 -15.05
CA LEU A 1177 -0.75 -27.63 -15.28
C LEU A 1177 0.66 -27.19 -14.84
N LEU A 1178 1.11 -27.68 -13.69
CA LEU A 1178 2.48 -27.47 -13.21
C LEU A 1178 3.53 -28.12 -14.12
N GLU A 1179 3.20 -29.24 -14.76
CA GLU A 1179 4.04 -29.86 -15.79
C GLU A 1179 4.02 -29.07 -17.11
N GLU A 1180 2.87 -28.50 -17.50
CA GLU A 1180 2.69 -27.65 -18.68
C GLU A 1180 3.50 -26.33 -18.56
N ILE A 1181 3.42 -25.63 -17.43
CA ILE A 1181 4.21 -24.42 -17.14
C ILE A 1181 5.72 -24.70 -17.34
N LYS A 1182 6.21 -25.81 -16.78
CA LYS A 1182 7.62 -26.24 -16.86
C LYS A 1182 8.01 -26.67 -18.28
N ALA A 1183 7.07 -27.24 -19.04
CA ALA A 1183 7.27 -27.57 -20.46
C ALA A 1183 7.35 -26.31 -21.35
N VAL A 1184 6.49 -25.30 -21.11
CA VAL A 1184 6.55 -24.02 -21.83
C VAL A 1184 7.90 -23.33 -21.61
N ARG A 1185 8.39 -23.28 -20.36
CA ARG A 1185 9.71 -22.74 -20.02
C ARG A 1185 10.87 -23.44 -20.75
N THR A 1186 10.80 -24.76 -20.94
CA THR A 1186 11.91 -25.56 -21.48
C THR A 1186 11.86 -25.75 -23.00
N SER A 1187 10.67 -25.74 -23.62
CA SER A 1187 10.47 -26.11 -25.03
C SER A 1187 10.92 -25.08 -26.07
N GLN A 1188 11.23 -23.84 -25.65
CA GLN A 1188 11.76 -22.77 -26.52
C GLN A 1188 13.30 -22.63 -26.42
N GLY A 1189 13.97 -23.46 -25.60
CA GLY A 1189 15.42 -23.37 -25.32
C GLY A 1189 16.35 -24.08 -26.30
N GLU A 1190 15.84 -24.82 -27.29
CA GLU A 1190 16.67 -25.48 -28.33
C GLU A 1190 16.10 -25.28 -29.74
N ASN A 1191 16.67 -24.33 -30.48
CA ASN A 1191 16.84 -24.44 -31.92
C ASN A 1191 18.13 -23.69 -32.33
N PRO A 1192 19.09 -24.32 -33.01
CA PRO A 1192 20.41 -23.74 -33.33
C PRO A 1192 20.41 -22.80 -34.56
#